data_AF-A0A974U1K2-F1
#
_entry.id   AF-A0A974U1K2-F1
#
_cell.length_a   1.000
_cell.length_b   1.000
_cell.length_c   1.000
_cell.angle_alpha   90.00
_cell.angle_beta   90.00
_cell.angle_gamma   90.00
#
_symmetry.space_group_name_H-M   'P 1'
#
loop_
_entity.id
_entity.type
_entity.pdbx_description
1 polymer ?
#
loop_
_entity_poly.entity_id
_entity_poly.type
_entity_poly.pdbx_seq_one_letter_code
_entity_poly.pdbx_strand_id
1 'polypeptide(L)'
;MKTRLLYLMLLVCSISFSQILPSGQYGKFEFTNGSLTNTALNGGPNLSGNTNPTIGPDRNGAANDALVGMSTLNGHTLGATNVNNMTLSFWIKSNSIATQQRILQIYGTAGAGFRFELDNSKLYLISKVGNSTYGVLADWNADETIALTNGQWHNIILRTTPVNYNTELELDVFVDGILQNNISGSADLNGTVINTFLHSAQMVLDPTGTYTGGIDDIYLYKSALSDTQITNLANYYPATNSLTKFYVNANATGSNDGSTWANAYTNLQSAVTNATDGDEIWVASGTYKPAVTNRSTSFDVVVPNLSIYGGFAGTETQLSQRVLGSNETILTGDLNGDDVFVDDHFVNSYTHSSKTDNSYSILNITSLGENLVLDGLTISNTHNHTSTRIGAIFKEKTISNLTVKDCTIKNNISKTGAAGILAEFELNNTSGTTGDLIIENSKFINNMSIFGAGMYVYLGDNTNVDVRVENSLFDNNIAGNFSGDGLSGRASWFISIGTNANMDLKLINNTYVNNLDNSTGSGININSRAVVAINKTAGTINAEVVNCIFWNNFYPGSTTSVKSITNTYNDAVQSLNVRNSIDPLNFNDASITSTTATNTADPLFASSTDFTLQSNSPAKDAGDNTYVTTTSDLLGGQRIFNSIVDMGAYEYGTTLSTNQFDSINNEIKLYPNPTTSVLNIKMNSNLKGATIYSVLGAKVLETKSNTINTSNLKTGLYLIIIEAENGSIATKRFIKQ
;
A
#
# COMPACT_ATOMS: atom_id res chain seq x y z
N MET A 1 -46.84 28.78 12.50
CA MET A 1 -45.87 28.63 11.39
C MET A 1 -44.50 29.25 11.69
N LYS A 2 -44.38 30.38 12.41
CA LYS A 2 -43.09 31.07 12.61
C LYS A 2 -42.12 30.40 13.61
N THR A 3 -42.60 29.64 14.60
CA THR A 3 -41.74 28.93 15.57
C THR A 3 -41.14 27.64 15.03
N ARG A 4 -41.85 26.93 14.13
CA ARG A 4 -41.33 25.71 13.48
C ARG A 4 -40.27 26.00 12.41
N LEU A 5 -40.30 27.19 11.81
CA LEU A 5 -39.27 27.63 10.86
C LEU A 5 -37.96 28.03 11.58
N LEU A 6 -38.04 28.50 12.83
CA LEU A 6 -36.86 28.83 13.65
C LEU A 6 -36.10 27.57 14.09
N TYR A 7 -36.81 26.50 14.46
CA TYR A 7 -36.18 25.20 14.74
C TYR A 7 -35.61 24.54 13.48
N LEU A 8 -36.23 24.75 12.30
CA LEU A 8 -35.68 24.27 11.04
C LEU A 8 -34.46 25.10 10.59
N MET A 9 -34.40 26.40 10.86
CA MET A 9 -33.20 27.23 10.62
C MET A 9 -32.07 26.97 11.62
N LEU A 10 -32.38 26.60 12.88
CA LEU A 10 -31.36 26.16 13.85
C LEU A 10 -30.79 24.77 13.52
N LEU A 11 -31.55 23.91 12.83
CA LEU A 11 -31.06 22.61 12.35
C LEU A 11 -30.17 22.76 11.09
N VAL A 12 -30.38 23.82 10.30
CA VAL A 12 -29.64 24.09 9.03
C VAL A 12 -28.39 24.97 9.23
N CYS A 13 -28.15 25.49 10.45
CA CYS A 13 -26.93 26.23 10.78
C CYS A 13 -25.84 25.40 11.51
N SER A 14 -25.99 24.08 11.59
CA SER A 14 -24.83 23.21 11.80
C SER A 14 -24.16 22.97 10.44
N ILE A 15 -23.58 24.04 9.90
CA ILE A 15 -22.50 23.87 8.93
C ILE A 15 -21.41 23.19 9.74
N SER A 16 -21.31 21.86 9.62
CA SER A 16 -20.11 21.13 9.94
C SER A 16 -19.04 21.72 9.04
N PHE A 17 -18.41 22.83 9.46
CA PHE A 17 -17.14 23.21 8.90
C PHE A 17 -16.28 21.96 9.08
N SER A 18 -15.84 21.37 7.97
CA SER A 18 -14.78 20.37 8.01
C SER A 18 -13.67 20.99 8.84
N GLN A 19 -13.45 20.49 10.05
CA GLN A 19 -12.45 21.05 10.93
C GLN A 19 -11.11 20.54 10.41
N ILE A 20 -10.37 21.44 9.78
CA ILE A 20 -9.09 21.11 9.15
C ILE A 20 -8.02 21.16 10.22
N LEU A 21 -7.38 20.03 10.49
CA LEU A 21 -6.15 19.97 11.27
C LEU A 21 -5.08 20.84 10.55
N PRO A 22 -4.46 21.82 11.22
CA PRO A 22 -3.42 22.66 10.60
C PRO A 22 -2.31 21.80 9.99
N SER A 23 -1.88 22.04 8.75
CA SER A 23 -0.81 21.27 8.11
C SER A 23 0.56 21.49 8.77
N GLY A 24 1.50 20.55 8.59
CA GLY A 24 2.91 20.72 8.98
C GLY A 24 3.27 20.05 10.30
N GLN A 25 2.54 19.01 10.69
CA GLN A 25 2.85 18.18 11.84
C GLN A 25 4.23 17.55 11.69
N TYR A 26 5.00 17.61 12.76
CA TYR A 26 6.20 16.83 12.96
C TYR A 26 5.94 15.58 13.83
N GLY A 27 4.94 15.65 14.71
CA GLY A 27 4.41 14.50 15.43
C GLY A 27 2.88 14.47 15.31
N LYS A 28 2.32 13.32 14.95
CA LYS A 28 0.88 13.06 14.88
C LYS A 28 0.61 11.68 15.51
N PHE A 29 -0.01 11.66 16.68
CA PHE A 29 -0.31 10.45 17.45
C PHE A 29 -1.77 10.45 17.90
N GLU A 30 -2.62 9.69 17.21
CA GLU A 30 -4.07 9.57 17.49
C GLU A 30 -4.41 8.27 18.27
N PHE A 31 -3.38 7.50 18.65
CA PHE A 31 -3.46 6.27 19.47
C PHE A 31 -4.53 5.24 19.07
N THR A 32 -4.95 5.23 17.80
CA THR A 32 -5.95 4.29 17.29
C THR A 32 -5.53 2.85 17.58
N ASN A 33 -6.37 2.10 18.30
CA ASN A 33 -6.08 0.75 18.81
C ASN A 33 -4.75 0.64 19.58
N GLY A 34 -4.36 1.68 20.32
CA GLY A 34 -3.09 1.73 21.07
C GLY A 34 -1.84 1.93 20.23
N SER A 35 -1.98 2.30 18.94
CA SER A 35 -0.85 2.54 18.05
C SER A 35 0.06 3.66 18.58
N LEU A 36 1.35 3.40 18.65
CA LEU A 36 2.38 4.39 19.02
C LEU A 36 3.07 5.02 17.79
N THR A 37 2.56 4.71 16.60
CA THR A 37 3.12 5.16 15.32
C THR A 37 2.88 6.66 15.12
N ASN A 38 3.91 7.36 14.65
CA ASN A 38 3.78 8.73 14.18
C ASN A 38 3.21 8.73 12.76
N THR A 39 2.02 9.27 12.55
CA THR A 39 1.36 9.33 11.23
C THR A 39 1.60 10.66 10.49
N ALA A 40 2.53 11.50 10.96
CA ALA A 40 2.88 12.75 10.29
C ALA A 40 3.74 12.51 9.03
N LEU A 41 3.34 13.10 7.89
CA LEU A 41 4.00 12.94 6.58
C LEU A 41 5.51 13.27 6.58
N ASN A 42 5.95 14.23 7.41
CA ASN A 42 7.35 14.69 7.49
C ASN A 42 7.92 14.59 8.92
N GLY A 43 7.42 13.62 9.70
CA GLY A 43 7.59 13.58 11.13
C GLY A 43 8.86 12.92 11.69
N GLY A 44 9.05 13.05 13.01
CA GLY A 44 10.08 12.33 13.77
C GLY A 44 9.76 10.84 13.99
N PRO A 45 10.61 10.09 14.72
CA PRO A 45 10.38 8.66 15.00
C PRO A 45 9.10 8.41 15.81
N ASN A 46 8.64 7.15 15.80
CA ASN A 46 7.50 6.71 16.61
C ASN A 46 7.73 6.88 18.12
N LEU A 47 6.64 6.88 18.88
CA LEU A 47 6.75 6.64 20.31
C LEU A 47 7.18 5.18 20.55
N SER A 48 8.02 4.98 21.55
CA SER A 48 8.53 3.69 22.00
C SER A 48 8.50 3.64 23.53
N GLY A 49 8.67 2.45 24.10
CA GLY A 49 8.37 2.20 25.50
C GLY A 49 7.40 1.04 25.63
N ASN A 50 6.78 0.86 26.79
CA ASN A 50 5.93 -0.29 27.14
C ASN A 50 5.14 -0.87 25.96
N THR A 51 5.42 -2.14 25.63
CA THR A 51 4.90 -2.84 24.45
C THR A 51 3.41 -3.21 24.55
N ASN A 52 2.72 -2.81 25.64
CA ASN A 52 1.28 -2.90 25.81
C ASN A 52 0.80 -1.74 26.72
N PRO A 53 0.63 -0.52 26.18
CA PRO A 53 -0.05 0.52 26.94
C PRO A 53 -1.48 0.07 27.24
N THR A 54 -1.98 0.39 28.43
CA THR A 54 -3.40 0.19 28.70
C THR A 54 -4.18 1.22 27.87
N ILE A 55 -5.19 0.75 27.16
CA ILE A 55 -5.99 1.55 26.22
C ILE A 55 -7.43 1.65 26.71
N GLY A 56 -8.06 2.78 26.40
CA GLY A 56 -9.41 3.10 26.86
C GLY A 56 -10.17 3.94 25.83
N PRO A 57 -11.40 4.34 26.17
CA PRO A 57 -12.19 5.17 25.27
C PRO A 57 -11.57 6.54 25.05
N ASP A 58 -11.52 6.99 23.81
CA ASP A 58 -11.09 8.34 23.43
C ASP A 58 -12.13 9.41 23.79
N ARG A 59 -11.95 10.64 23.30
CA ARG A 59 -12.93 11.72 23.50
C ARG A 59 -14.20 11.60 22.69
N ASN A 60 -14.18 10.80 21.64
CA ASN A 60 -15.35 10.50 20.80
C ASN A 60 -16.13 9.28 21.29
N GLY A 61 -15.61 8.57 22.29
CA GLY A 61 -16.18 7.34 22.83
C GLY A 61 -15.79 6.08 22.04
N ALA A 62 -14.88 6.20 21.07
CA ALA A 62 -14.29 5.06 20.37
C ALA A 62 -13.46 4.25 21.37
N ALA A 63 -13.72 2.94 21.41
CA ALA A 63 -13.04 2.05 22.34
C ALA A 63 -11.60 1.84 21.89
N ASN A 64 -10.64 1.97 22.83
CA ASN A 64 -9.23 1.65 22.66
C ASN A 64 -8.38 2.67 21.89
N ASP A 65 -8.90 3.87 21.65
CA ASP A 65 -8.22 4.91 20.87
C ASP A 65 -7.54 5.98 21.74
N ALA A 66 -7.53 5.81 23.07
CA ALA A 66 -6.72 6.64 23.97
C ALA A 66 -5.85 5.79 24.90
N LEU A 67 -4.70 6.35 25.29
CA LEU A 67 -3.85 5.74 26.31
C LEU A 67 -4.38 6.09 27.69
N VAL A 68 -4.56 5.10 28.57
CA VAL A 68 -5.08 5.30 29.94
C VAL A 68 -4.21 4.55 30.93
N GLY A 69 -3.74 5.19 32.01
CA GLY A 69 -2.91 4.48 33.01
C GLY A 69 -1.64 3.85 32.40
N MET A 70 -0.93 4.62 31.58
CA MET A 70 0.28 4.20 30.90
C MET A 70 1.49 4.22 31.84
N SER A 71 2.57 3.55 31.42
CA SER A 71 3.92 3.78 31.95
C SER A 71 4.69 4.69 31.00
N THR A 72 5.90 5.10 31.36
CA THR A 72 6.74 5.97 30.52
C THR A 72 6.85 5.52 29.07
N LEU A 73 6.47 6.42 28.15
CA LEU A 73 6.67 6.30 26.70
C LEU A 73 7.61 7.40 26.23
N ASN A 74 8.62 7.06 25.44
CA ASN A 74 9.62 7.97 24.90
C ASN A 74 9.76 7.75 23.39
N GLY A 75 10.91 8.08 22.78
CA GLY A 75 11.20 7.69 21.39
C GLY A 75 11.01 8.79 20.35
N HIS A 76 10.08 9.73 20.53
CA HIS A 76 9.89 10.83 19.57
C HIS A 76 10.93 11.95 19.78
N THR A 77 11.87 12.11 18.85
CA THR A 77 12.96 13.11 18.93
C THR A 77 12.75 14.25 17.94
N LEU A 78 13.17 15.46 18.32
CA LEU A 78 13.07 16.67 17.50
C LEU A 78 14.34 16.90 16.64
N GLY A 79 15.32 16.00 16.71
CA GLY A 79 16.57 16.10 15.95
C GLY A 79 17.58 17.10 16.52
N ALA A 80 18.76 17.19 15.89
CA ALA A 80 19.90 17.95 16.40
C ALA A 80 19.80 19.48 16.18
N THR A 81 18.70 19.99 15.63
CA THR A 81 18.51 21.43 15.41
C THR A 81 17.79 22.06 16.59
N ASN A 82 18.13 23.31 16.88
CA ASN A 82 17.42 24.11 17.87
C ASN A 82 16.00 24.45 17.38
N VAL A 83 14.97 24.36 18.23
CA VAL A 83 13.57 24.56 17.84
C VAL A 83 12.90 25.57 18.79
N ASN A 84 13.00 26.85 18.46
CA ASN A 84 12.43 27.94 19.28
C ASN A 84 10.98 28.28 18.91
N ASN A 85 10.58 28.03 17.66
CA ASN A 85 9.20 28.16 17.21
C ASN A 85 8.54 26.79 17.25
N MET A 86 7.52 26.60 18.09
CA MET A 86 6.82 25.32 18.15
C MET A 86 5.35 25.47 18.53
N THR A 87 4.59 24.41 18.30
CA THR A 87 3.28 24.22 18.93
C THR A 87 3.12 22.75 19.29
N LEU A 88 2.75 22.47 20.54
CA LEU A 88 2.37 21.14 21.02
C LEU A 88 0.91 21.20 21.46
N SER A 89 0.06 20.31 20.95
CA SER A 89 -1.30 20.08 21.43
C SER A 89 -1.45 18.63 21.86
N PHE A 90 -2.18 18.40 22.93
CA PHE A 90 -2.54 17.07 23.41
C PHE A 90 -3.82 17.12 24.23
N TRP A 91 -4.55 16.02 24.27
CA TRP A 91 -5.75 15.86 25.07
C TRP A 91 -5.47 15.06 26.34
N ILE A 92 -6.13 15.42 27.43
CA ILE A 92 -6.07 14.69 28.70
C ILE A 92 -7.44 14.45 29.29
N LYS A 93 -7.56 13.37 30.08
CA LYS A 93 -8.74 13.11 30.93
C LYS A 93 -8.32 12.52 32.25
N SER A 94 -8.82 13.09 33.36
CA SER A 94 -8.47 12.62 34.70
C SER A 94 -9.64 12.82 35.67
N ASN A 95 -9.82 11.88 36.61
CA ASN A 95 -10.87 11.96 37.65
C ASN A 95 -10.36 12.61 38.95
N SER A 96 -9.09 12.38 39.31
CA SER A 96 -8.46 12.95 40.50
C SER A 96 -6.95 12.74 40.43
N ILE A 97 -6.17 13.78 40.73
CA ILE A 97 -4.71 13.74 40.87
C ILE A 97 -4.34 14.43 42.19
N ALA A 98 -4.34 13.67 43.28
CA ALA A 98 -4.17 14.20 44.64
C ALA A 98 -2.77 14.81 44.90
N THR A 99 -1.77 14.35 44.18
CA THR A 99 -0.39 14.85 44.24
C THR A 99 0.04 15.24 42.83
N GLN A 100 0.73 16.37 42.68
CA GLN A 100 1.27 16.84 41.41
C GLN A 100 1.97 15.71 40.62
N GLN A 101 1.50 15.43 39.42
CA GLN A 101 2.01 14.40 38.51
C GLN A 101 2.48 15.02 37.20
N ARG A 102 3.53 14.47 36.60
CA ARG A 102 4.06 14.95 35.31
C ARG A 102 3.35 14.23 34.16
N ILE A 103 2.66 14.99 33.32
CA ILE A 103 1.91 14.45 32.18
C ILE A 103 2.89 14.08 31.06
N LEU A 104 3.70 15.04 30.66
CA LEU A 104 4.69 14.90 29.60
C LEU A 104 5.84 15.90 29.79
N GLN A 105 6.95 15.63 29.11
CA GLN A 105 8.06 16.55 28.98
C GLN A 105 8.67 16.48 27.58
N ILE A 106 9.24 17.59 27.12
CA ILE A 106 10.12 17.63 25.96
C ILE A 106 11.39 18.38 26.39
N TYR A 107 12.48 17.65 26.58
CA TYR A 107 13.77 18.22 26.99
C TYR A 107 14.87 17.84 26.01
N GLY A 108 15.73 18.81 25.71
CA GLY A 108 16.95 18.64 24.93
C GLY A 108 18.21 18.68 25.78
N THR A 109 19.33 18.95 25.11
CA THR A 109 20.65 19.06 25.73
C THR A 109 20.63 19.99 26.94
N ALA A 110 21.27 19.57 28.03
CA ALA A 110 21.32 20.27 29.31
C ALA A 110 19.95 20.53 29.99
N GLY A 111 18.88 19.86 29.53
CA GLY A 111 17.54 19.99 30.11
C GLY A 111 16.77 21.22 29.61
N ALA A 112 17.21 21.86 28.53
CA ALA A 112 16.49 22.97 27.91
C ALA A 112 15.28 22.46 27.12
N GLY A 113 14.10 23.01 27.39
CA GLY A 113 12.81 22.54 26.92
C GLY A 113 11.73 22.81 27.95
N PHE A 114 10.70 21.99 28.01
CA PHE A 114 9.58 22.20 28.94
C PHE A 114 8.93 20.90 29.40
N ARG A 115 8.06 21.03 30.40
CA ARG A 115 7.16 19.96 30.85
C ARG A 115 5.84 20.52 31.39
N PHE A 116 4.82 19.67 31.35
CA PHE A 116 3.53 19.91 31.98
C PHE A 116 3.31 18.99 33.16
N GLU A 117 2.80 19.56 34.26
CA GLU A 117 2.41 18.83 35.46
C GLU A 117 0.98 19.24 35.87
N LEU A 118 0.27 18.36 36.58
CA LEU A 118 -1.12 18.55 36.96
C LEU A 118 -1.36 18.03 38.38
N ASP A 119 -2.15 18.76 39.16
CA ASP A 119 -2.82 18.26 40.37
C ASP A 119 -4.34 18.43 40.28
N ASN A 120 -5.07 18.20 41.37
CA ASN A 120 -6.53 18.33 41.42
C ASN A 120 -7.06 19.71 41.00
N SER A 121 -6.25 20.77 41.09
CA SER A 121 -6.69 22.16 40.96
C SER A 121 -5.88 22.98 39.97
N LYS A 122 -4.66 22.58 39.63
CA LYS A 122 -3.70 23.42 38.93
C LYS A 122 -2.99 22.70 37.79
N LEU A 123 -2.88 23.39 36.66
CA LEU A 123 -1.95 23.06 35.58
C LEU A 123 -0.64 23.81 35.81
N TYR A 124 0.49 23.15 35.59
CA TYR A 124 1.82 23.72 35.76
C TYR A 124 2.62 23.63 34.46
N LEU A 125 3.34 24.71 34.13
CA LEU A 125 4.32 24.77 33.06
C LEU A 125 5.68 25.07 33.67
N ILE A 126 6.68 24.23 33.36
CA ILE A 126 8.07 24.44 33.73
C ILE A 126 8.87 24.44 32.42
N SER A 127 9.45 25.57 32.05
CA SER A 127 10.26 25.75 30.85
C SER A 127 11.65 26.26 31.20
N LYS A 128 12.64 25.83 30.41
CA LYS A 128 14.07 26.11 30.59
C LYS A 128 14.68 26.46 29.25
N VAL A 129 15.30 27.62 29.15
CA VAL A 129 15.94 28.13 27.93
C VAL A 129 17.40 28.47 28.20
N GLY A 130 18.24 28.31 27.17
CA GLY A 130 19.68 28.43 27.35
C GLY A 130 20.45 28.90 26.13
N ASN A 131 21.76 29.02 26.35
CA ASN A 131 22.75 29.32 25.32
C ASN A 131 23.81 28.21 25.31
N SER A 132 24.25 27.82 24.12
CA SER A 132 25.18 26.70 23.92
C SER A 132 26.48 26.81 24.71
N THR A 133 26.92 28.02 25.05
CA THR A 133 28.15 28.28 25.80
C THR A 133 28.00 28.05 27.30
N TYR A 134 26.79 28.24 27.86
CA TYR A 134 26.57 28.30 29.31
C TYR A 134 25.52 27.31 29.83
N GLY A 135 24.82 26.60 28.95
CA GLY A 135 23.69 25.74 29.31
C GLY A 135 22.40 26.54 29.51
N VAL A 136 21.51 26.04 30.38
CA VAL A 136 20.25 26.72 30.75
C VAL A 136 20.57 28.01 31.54
N LEU A 137 19.97 29.12 31.13
CA LEU A 137 20.24 30.46 31.66
C LEU A 137 19.00 31.18 32.20
N ALA A 138 17.80 30.81 31.75
CA ALA A 138 16.54 31.32 32.27
C ALA A 138 15.48 30.24 32.29
N ASP A 139 14.55 30.36 33.24
CA ASP A 139 13.44 29.43 33.44
C ASP A 139 12.12 30.23 33.49
N TRP A 140 11.04 29.65 32.97
CA TRP A 140 9.67 30.11 33.21
C TRP A 140 8.89 29.00 33.90
N ASN A 141 8.50 29.26 35.16
CA ASN A 141 7.78 28.31 36.00
C ASN A 141 6.51 28.98 36.49
N ALA A 142 5.36 28.52 36.00
CA ALA A 142 4.08 29.12 36.32
C ALA A 142 3.00 28.05 36.48
N ASP A 143 1.93 28.42 37.17
CA ASP A 143 0.75 27.59 37.37
C ASP A 143 -0.53 28.40 37.26
N GLU A 144 -1.62 27.73 36.88
CA GLU A 144 -2.94 28.34 36.83
C GLU A 144 -3.99 27.38 37.40
N THR A 145 -4.94 27.94 38.16
CA THR A 145 -6.03 27.17 38.73
C THR A 145 -7.05 26.85 37.65
N ILE A 146 -7.06 25.61 37.17
CA ILE A 146 -7.89 25.13 36.06
C ILE A 146 -8.42 23.74 36.44
N ALA A 147 -9.74 23.56 36.37
CA ALA A 147 -10.41 22.33 36.78
C ALA A 147 -10.33 21.24 35.70
N LEU A 148 -9.14 20.65 35.51
CA LEU A 148 -8.88 19.61 34.50
C LEU A 148 -9.10 18.17 35.00
N THR A 149 -9.36 17.98 36.28
CA THR A 149 -9.57 16.66 36.92
C THR A 149 -11.05 16.35 37.18
N ASN A 150 -11.94 16.70 36.24
CA ASN A 150 -13.39 16.60 36.37
C ASN A 150 -13.99 15.36 35.65
N GLY A 151 -13.15 14.46 35.14
CA GLY A 151 -13.55 13.30 34.35
C GLY A 151 -13.96 13.59 32.90
N GLN A 152 -13.77 14.82 32.41
CA GLN A 152 -13.94 15.19 31.00
C GLN A 152 -12.59 15.27 30.28
N TRP A 153 -12.66 15.26 28.94
CA TRP A 153 -11.51 15.50 28.09
C TRP A 153 -11.25 17.00 27.94
N HIS A 154 -9.99 17.40 28.07
CA HIS A 154 -9.53 18.77 27.90
C HIS A 154 -8.33 18.82 26.95
N ASN A 155 -8.29 19.83 26.08
CA ASN A 155 -7.16 20.08 25.21
C ASN A 155 -6.20 21.06 25.87
N ILE A 156 -4.90 20.76 25.82
CA ILE A 156 -3.82 21.65 26.28
C ILE A 156 -2.92 21.93 25.09
N ILE A 157 -2.64 23.21 24.84
CA ILE A 157 -1.74 23.65 23.77
C ILE A 157 -0.65 24.55 24.37
N LEU A 158 0.61 24.28 24.04
CA LEU A 158 1.72 25.21 24.22
C LEU A 158 2.18 25.71 22.86
N ARG A 159 2.24 27.03 22.69
CA ARG A 159 2.93 27.68 21.58
C ARG A 159 4.15 28.42 22.11
N THR A 160 5.28 28.29 21.43
CA THR A 160 6.47 29.10 21.74
C THR A 160 6.86 29.99 20.57
N THR A 161 7.15 31.25 20.86
CA THR A 161 7.50 32.28 19.87
C THR A 161 8.74 33.04 20.35
N PRO A 162 9.88 32.99 19.63
CA PRO A 162 11.03 33.80 19.95
C PRO A 162 10.78 35.25 19.56
N VAL A 163 10.98 36.15 20.50
CA VAL A 163 10.86 37.60 20.33
C VAL A 163 12.20 38.28 20.60
N ASN A 164 12.28 39.59 20.38
CA ASN A 164 13.48 40.39 20.68
C ASN A 164 14.77 39.82 20.06
N TYR A 165 14.75 39.48 18.77
CA TYR A 165 15.88 38.85 18.07
C TYR A 165 16.33 37.52 18.71
N ASN A 166 15.36 36.73 19.18
CA ASN A 166 15.57 35.41 19.77
C ASN A 166 16.35 35.45 21.10
N THR A 167 16.24 36.54 21.87
CA THR A 167 16.78 36.62 23.24
C THR A 167 15.73 36.35 24.31
N GLU A 168 14.47 36.34 23.93
CA GLU A 168 13.32 36.05 24.77
C GLU A 168 12.41 35.05 24.05
N LEU A 169 11.85 34.11 24.80
CA LEU A 169 10.91 33.11 24.30
C LEU A 169 9.57 33.29 24.99
N GLU A 170 8.56 33.70 24.24
CA GLU A 170 7.17 33.73 24.69
C GLU A 170 6.61 32.30 24.73
N LEU A 171 5.83 32.01 25.76
CA LEU A 171 5.18 30.73 26.02
C LEU A 171 3.68 30.99 26.25
N ASP A 172 2.88 30.67 25.25
CA ASP A 172 1.42 30.79 25.31
C ASP A 172 0.81 29.41 25.60
N VAL A 173 0.07 29.30 26.70
CA VAL A 173 -0.68 28.10 27.05
C VAL A 173 -2.16 28.34 26.80
N PHE A 174 -2.78 27.45 26.03
CA PHE A 174 -4.20 27.42 25.81
C PHE A 174 -4.80 26.17 26.44
N VAL A 175 -5.97 26.32 27.06
CA VAL A 175 -6.82 25.21 27.49
C VAL A 175 -8.14 25.32 26.77
N ASP A 176 -8.53 24.25 26.09
CA ASP A 176 -9.76 24.19 25.27
C ASP A 176 -9.86 25.37 24.28
N GLY A 177 -8.73 25.78 23.71
CA GLY A 177 -8.60 26.89 22.76
C GLY A 177 -8.58 28.29 23.40
N ILE A 178 -8.64 28.40 24.72
CA ILE A 178 -8.65 29.67 25.46
C ILE A 178 -7.27 29.93 26.09
N LEU A 179 -6.68 31.10 25.80
CA LEU A 179 -5.40 31.52 26.38
C LEU A 179 -5.47 31.66 27.91
N GLN A 180 -4.52 31.06 28.61
CA GLN A 180 -4.41 31.01 30.07
C GLN A 180 -3.31 31.98 30.54
N ASN A 181 -3.71 33.15 31.03
CA ASN A 181 -2.79 34.29 31.23
C ASN A 181 -1.83 34.12 32.42
N ASN A 182 -2.17 33.32 33.43
CA ASN A 182 -1.33 33.20 34.64
C ASN A 182 -0.21 32.18 34.46
N ILE A 183 -0.42 31.19 33.58
CA ILE A 183 0.58 30.18 33.22
C ILE A 183 1.39 30.57 31.97
N SER A 184 0.85 31.46 31.11
CA SER A 184 1.56 32.02 29.96
C SER A 184 2.51 33.15 30.37
N GLY A 185 3.59 33.35 29.60
CA GLY A 185 4.56 34.42 29.86
C GLY A 185 5.79 34.32 28.97
N SER A 186 6.95 34.73 29.46
CA SER A 186 8.18 34.70 28.68
C SER A 186 9.41 34.35 29.51
N ALA A 187 10.39 33.70 28.87
CA ALA A 187 11.70 33.46 29.42
C ALA A 187 12.73 34.33 28.69
N ASP A 188 13.22 35.37 29.35
CA ASP A 188 14.18 36.35 28.80
C ASP A 188 15.61 36.11 29.31
N LEU A 189 16.57 36.02 28.38
CA LEU A 189 18.00 35.89 28.68
C LEU A 189 18.71 37.26 28.70
N ASN A 190 17.96 38.35 28.89
CA ASN A 190 18.46 39.72 29.04
C ASN A 190 19.43 40.12 27.92
N GLY A 191 19.02 39.89 26.67
CA GLY A 191 19.81 40.22 25.47
C GLY A 191 20.78 39.13 24.98
N THR A 192 20.83 37.96 25.63
CA THR A 192 21.60 36.80 25.13
C THR A 192 20.74 35.93 24.21
N VAL A 193 21.26 35.53 23.05
CA VAL A 193 20.51 34.70 22.08
C VAL A 193 20.27 33.28 22.62
N ILE A 194 19.03 32.81 22.45
CA ILE A 194 18.56 31.46 22.79
C ILE A 194 18.99 30.49 21.69
N ASN A 195 20.10 29.79 21.93
CA ASN A 195 20.65 28.76 21.04
C ASN A 195 20.44 27.34 21.58
N THR A 196 19.85 27.21 22.76
CA THR A 196 19.60 25.92 23.40
C THR A 196 18.19 25.94 23.99
N PHE A 197 17.23 25.55 23.16
CA PHE A 197 15.87 25.21 23.51
C PHE A 197 15.40 24.12 22.54
N LEU A 198 15.07 22.96 23.11
CA LEU A 198 14.70 21.75 22.37
C LEU A 198 15.75 21.21 21.37
N HIS A 199 16.99 21.65 21.47
CA HIS A 199 18.11 21.08 20.70
C HIS A 199 18.35 19.62 21.11
N SER A 200 18.29 18.69 20.16
CA SER A 200 18.37 17.24 20.40
C SER A 200 17.32 16.73 21.40
N ALA A 201 16.13 17.34 21.39
CA ALA A 201 15.11 17.03 22.37
C ALA A 201 14.35 15.73 22.11
N GLN A 202 13.88 15.13 23.20
CA GLN A 202 13.02 13.96 23.18
C GLN A 202 11.74 14.26 23.95
N MET A 203 10.60 13.92 23.34
CA MET A 203 9.31 13.90 24.00
C MET A 203 9.16 12.60 24.80
N VAL A 204 8.73 12.74 26.04
CA VAL A 204 8.47 11.63 26.97
C VAL A 204 7.11 11.84 27.63
N LEU A 205 6.21 10.88 27.47
CA LEU A 205 4.90 10.81 28.14
C LEU A 205 5.05 10.02 29.45
N ASP A 206 4.33 10.45 30.48
CA ASP A 206 4.45 9.94 31.86
C ASP A 206 5.91 9.62 32.26
N PRO A 207 6.81 10.60 32.20
CA PRO A 207 8.24 10.41 32.47
C PRO A 207 8.57 9.91 33.89
N THR A 208 7.62 9.97 34.83
CA THR A 208 7.78 9.45 36.19
C THR A 208 7.08 8.12 36.43
N GLY A 209 6.28 7.63 35.48
CA GLY A 209 5.50 6.39 35.66
C GLY A 209 4.37 6.55 36.68
N THR A 210 3.89 7.78 36.92
CA THR A 210 2.93 8.10 37.98
C THR A 210 1.69 8.82 37.49
N TYR A 211 1.63 9.28 36.24
CA TYR A 211 0.45 9.94 35.71
C TYR A 211 -0.71 8.95 35.57
N THR A 212 -1.82 9.24 36.26
CA THR A 212 -2.97 8.34 36.34
C THR A 212 -4.10 8.66 35.36
N GLY A 213 -3.96 9.74 34.58
CA GLY A 213 -4.93 10.16 33.58
C GLY A 213 -4.81 9.41 32.25
N GLY A 214 -5.76 9.69 31.37
CA GLY A 214 -5.67 9.37 29.95
C GLY A 214 -5.00 10.48 29.15
N ILE A 215 -4.28 10.13 28.10
CA ILE A 215 -3.73 11.05 27.09
C ILE A 215 -4.21 10.58 25.72
N ASP A 216 -4.58 11.54 24.89
CA ASP A 216 -5.04 11.32 23.54
C ASP A 216 -4.49 12.40 22.59
N ASP A 217 -4.47 12.13 21.28
CA ASP A 217 -4.34 13.12 20.21
C ASP A 217 -3.21 14.13 20.37
N ILE A 218 -1.97 13.66 20.21
CA ILE A 218 -0.79 14.52 20.29
C ILE A 218 -0.41 15.04 18.92
N TYR A 219 -0.41 16.35 18.77
CA TYR A 219 0.05 17.06 17.58
C TYR A 219 1.22 17.98 17.93
N LEU A 220 2.36 17.76 17.29
CA LEU A 220 3.58 18.55 17.47
C LEU A 220 3.96 19.23 16.15
N TYR A 221 4.24 20.53 16.21
CA TYR A 221 4.66 21.36 15.09
C TYR A 221 5.99 22.04 15.42
N LYS A 222 6.90 22.12 14.45
CA LYS A 222 8.14 22.92 14.54
C LYS A 222 7.94 24.35 14.04
N SER A 223 6.77 24.91 14.34
CA SER A 223 6.34 26.26 14.00
C SER A 223 5.37 26.78 15.05
N ALA A 224 5.35 28.10 15.27
CA ALA A 224 4.32 28.75 16.07
C ALA A 224 3.03 28.88 15.25
N LEU A 225 1.96 28.20 15.65
CA LEU A 225 0.66 28.30 14.98
C LEU A 225 -0.06 29.62 15.32
N SER A 226 -0.80 30.18 14.36
CA SER A 226 -1.64 31.37 14.57
C SER A 226 -2.82 31.08 15.51
N ASP A 227 -3.40 32.10 16.14
CA ASP A 227 -4.57 31.94 17.05
C ASP A 227 -5.75 31.21 16.39
N THR A 228 -5.97 31.44 15.09
CA THR A 228 -6.98 30.71 14.31
C THR A 228 -6.64 29.23 14.20
N GLN A 229 -5.38 28.88 13.92
CA GLN A 229 -4.93 27.49 13.87
C GLN A 229 -4.96 26.83 15.25
N ILE A 230 -4.66 27.56 16.32
CA ILE A 230 -4.80 27.09 17.72
C ILE A 230 -6.28 26.77 18.02
N THR A 231 -7.19 27.66 17.63
CA THR A 231 -8.64 27.43 17.80
C THR A 231 -9.11 26.21 17.00
N ASN A 232 -8.65 26.04 15.76
CA ASN A 232 -8.97 24.88 14.94
C ASN A 232 -8.41 23.59 15.55
N LEU A 233 -7.18 23.63 16.07
CA LEU A 233 -6.53 22.49 16.68
C LEU A 233 -7.22 22.05 17.98
N ALA A 234 -7.62 23.01 18.82
CA ALA A 234 -8.37 22.74 20.06
C ALA A 234 -9.76 22.15 19.81
N ASN A 235 -10.37 22.49 18.66
CA ASN A 235 -11.67 21.95 18.28
C ASN A 235 -11.57 20.72 17.38
N TYR A 236 -10.38 20.36 16.90
CA TYR A 236 -10.21 19.29 15.92
C TYR A 236 -10.64 17.94 16.48
N TYR A 237 -11.38 17.19 15.68
CA TYR A 237 -11.65 15.78 15.88
C TYR A 237 -10.98 15.00 14.75
N PRO A 238 -10.08 14.04 15.02
CA PRO A 238 -9.70 13.03 14.06
C PRO A 238 -10.99 12.45 13.51
N ALA A 239 -11.06 12.32 12.19
CA ALA A 239 -12.00 11.36 11.67
C ALA A 239 -11.68 10.03 12.37
N THR A 240 -12.70 9.35 12.89
CA THR A 240 -12.56 7.97 13.34
C THR A 240 -12.24 7.13 12.10
N ASN A 241 -11.02 7.23 11.57
CA ASN A 241 -10.52 6.34 10.52
C ASN A 241 -10.13 5.03 11.20
N SER A 242 -11.12 4.38 11.84
CA SER A 242 -11.19 2.95 11.67
C SER A 242 -11.40 2.76 10.18
N LEU A 243 -10.34 2.33 9.48
CA LEU A 243 -10.41 2.03 8.06
C LEU A 243 -11.70 1.25 7.81
N THR A 244 -12.61 1.88 7.10
CA THR A 244 -13.94 1.34 6.91
C THR A 244 -13.86 0.40 5.74
N LYS A 245 -14.31 -0.82 5.98
CA LYS A 245 -14.45 -1.83 4.95
C LYS A 245 -15.83 -1.71 4.34
N PHE A 246 -15.89 -1.33 3.07
CA PHE A 246 -17.12 -1.33 2.29
C PHE A 246 -17.26 -2.62 1.50
N TYR A 247 -18.46 -3.19 1.52
CA TYR A 247 -18.80 -4.37 0.73
C TYR A 247 -19.55 -3.96 -0.54
N VAL A 248 -19.21 -4.59 -1.67
CA VAL A 248 -19.87 -4.42 -2.96
C VAL A 248 -20.34 -5.79 -3.46
N ASN A 249 -21.63 -5.91 -3.77
CA ASN A 249 -22.21 -7.12 -4.32
C ASN A 249 -23.38 -6.75 -5.22
N ALA A 250 -23.26 -7.01 -6.53
CA ALA A 250 -24.29 -6.70 -7.52
C ALA A 250 -25.65 -7.38 -7.22
N ASN A 251 -25.64 -8.47 -6.45
CA ASN A 251 -26.84 -9.24 -6.06
C ASN A 251 -27.36 -8.92 -4.65
N ALA A 252 -26.79 -7.94 -3.94
CA ALA A 252 -27.28 -7.55 -2.62
C ALA A 252 -28.69 -6.95 -2.70
N THR A 253 -29.49 -7.20 -1.66
CA THR A 253 -30.90 -6.77 -1.59
C THR A 253 -31.24 -5.98 -0.32
N GLY A 254 -30.24 -5.76 0.56
CA GLY A 254 -30.41 -5.01 1.80
C GLY A 254 -30.37 -3.49 1.60
N SER A 255 -29.84 -2.78 2.58
CA SER A 255 -29.90 -1.32 2.65
C SER A 255 -29.07 -0.56 1.60
N ASN A 256 -28.19 -1.25 0.85
CA ASN A 256 -27.28 -0.64 -0.13
C ASN A 256 -26.42 0.48 0.46
N ASP A 257 -25.84 0.21 1.65
CA ASP A 257 -25.00 1.13 2.42
C ASP A 257 -23.55 0.63 2.58
N GLY A 258 -23.23 -0.55 2.08
CA GLY A 258 -21.89 -1.12 2.11
C GLY A 258 -21.43 -1.64 3.47
N SER A 259 -22.28 -1.65 4.50
CA SER A 259 -21.90 -2.01 5.88
C SER A 259 -21.62 -3.50 6.11
N THR A 260 -22.22 -4.37 5.31
CA THR A 260 -22.08 -5.85 5.37
C THR A 260 -22.30 -6.43 3.97
N TRP A 261 -22.01 -7.71 3.76
CA TRP A 261 -22.37 -8.39 2.50
C TRP A 261 -23.87 -8.33 2.18
N ALA A 262 -24.76 -8.36 3.19
CA ALA A 262 -26.20 -8.29 2.99
C ALA A 262 -26.66 -6.88 2.58
N ASN A 263 -26.02 -5.84 3.13
CA ASN A 263 -26.30 -4.43 2.84
C ASN A 263 -25.31 -3.83 1.83
N ALA A 264 -24.56 -4.67 1.11
CA ALA A 264 -23.48 -4.24 0.23
C ALA A 264 -24.00 -3.27 -0.83
N TYR A 265 -23.12 -2.37 -1.28
CA TYR A 265 -23.42 -1.55 -2.44
C TYR A 265 -23.61 -2.45 -3.67
N THR A 266 -24.64 -2.21 -4.47
CA THR A 266 -24.86 -2.93 -5.73
C THR A 266 -24.06 -2.33 -6.89
N ASN A 267 -23.34 -1.24 -6.67
CA ASN A 267 -22.49 -0.56 -7.64
C ASN A 267 -21.15 -0.16 -6.99
N LEU A 268 -20.04 -0.45 -7.67
CA LEU A 268 -18.70 -0.15 -7.18
C LEU A 268 -18.45 1.37 -7.01
N GLN A 269 -18.94 2.21 -7.92
CA GLN A 269 -18.77 3.66 -7.81
C GLN A 269 -19.38 4.21 -6.51
N SER A 270 -20.51 3.66 -6.06
CA SER A 270 -21.13 4.07 -4.79
C SER A 270 -20.23 3.80 -3.60
N ALA A 271 -19.50 2.67 -3.58
CA ALA A 271 -18.52 2.40 -2.54
C ALA A 271 -17.34 3.37 -2.61
N VAL A 272 -16.79 3.61 -3.80
CA VAL A 272 -15.67 4.55 -4.01
C VAL A 272 -16.05 5.97 -3.58
N THR A 273 -17.26 6.43 -3.88
CA THR A 273 -17.72 7.78 -3.50
C THR A 273 -17.93 7.94 -1.98
N ASN A 274 -18.21 6.87 -1.25
CA ASN A 274 -18.39 6.92 0.20
C ASN A 274 -17.11 6.54 0.98
N ALA A 275 -16.08 6.05 0.29
CA ALA A 275 -14.79 5.76 0.88
C ALA A 275 -14.01 7.03 1.22
N THR A 276 -13.14 6.91 2.21
CA THR A 276 -12.21 7.92 2.68
C THR A 276 -10.78 7.39 2.68
N ASP A 277 -9.81 8.25 2.99
CA ASP A 277 -8.39 7.95 2.93
C ASP A 277 -8.02 6.67 3.71
N GLY A 278 -7.47 5.68 2.99
CA GLY A 278 -7.02 4.39 3.54
C GLY A 278 -8.07 3.26 3.56
N ASP A 279 -9.32 3.53 3.17
CA ASP A 279 -10.40 2.54 3.27
C ASP A 279 -10.21 1.32 2.35
N GLU A 280 -10.93 0.23 2.67
CA GLU A 280 -10.94 -0.99 1.87
C GLU A 280 -12.31 -1.18 1.19
N ILE A 281 -12.31 -1.60 -0.06
CA ILE A 281 -13.51 -2.02 -0.80
C ILE A 281 -13.38 -3.49 -1.17
N TRP A 282 -14.28 -4.31 -0.64
CA TRP A 282 -14.36 -5.74 -0.89
C TRP A 282 -15.48 -6.04 -1.87
N VAL A 283 -15.13 -6.56 -3.04
CA VAL A 283 -16.06 -6.75 -4.14
C VAL A 283 -16.32 -8.23 -4.36
N ALA A 284 -17.57 -8.66 -4.15
CA ALA A 284 -18.02 -10.02 -4.38
C ALA A 284 -17.91 -10.42 -5.86
N SER A 285 -17.87 -11.72 -6.12
CA SER A 285 -17.91 -12.29 -7.45
C SER A 285 -19.13 -11.81 -8.21
N GLY A 286 -18.94 -11.57 -9.51
CA GLY A 286 -19.96 -10.97 -10.35
C GLY A 286 -19.39 -9.99 -11.35
N THR A 287 -20.28 -9.40 -12.13
CA THR A 287 -19.95 -8.47 -13.22
C THR A 287 -20.42 -7.07 -12.88
N TYR A 288 -19.49 -6.12 -12.89
CA TYR A 288 -19.70 -4.72 -12.53
C TYR A 288 -19.37 -3.84 -13.72
N LYS A 289 -20.33 -3.02 -14.13
CA LYS A 289 -20.23 -2.12 -15.28
C LYS A 289 -20.19 -0.67 -14.78
N PRO A 290 -19.33 0.20 -15.35
CA PRO A 290 -19.26 1.59 -14.93
C PRO A 290 -20.53 2.38 -15.29
N ALA A 291 -21.26 1.96 -16.31
CA ALA A 291 -22.54 2.52 -16.70
C ALA A 291 -23.47 1.47 -17.31
N VAL A 292 -24.71 1.87 -17.59
CA VAL A 292 -25.68 1.03 -18.32
C VAL A 292 -25.52 1.18 -19.84
N THR A 293 -25.32 2.41 -20.35
CA THR A 293 -25.16 2.67 -21.80
C THR A 293 -24.09 3.71 -22.16
N ASN A 294 -23.60 4.49 -21.19
CA ASN A 294 -22.65 5.57 -21.46
C ASN A 294 -21.20 5.04 -21.55
N ARG A 295 -20.68 4.96 -22.77
CA ARG A 295 -19.32 4.49 -23.07
C ARG A 295 -18.20 5.34 -22.46
N SER A 296 -18.48 6.61 -22.18
CA SER A 296 -17.51 7.55 -21.61
C SER A 296 -17.43 7.51 -20.09
N THR A 297 -18.26 6.70 -19.43
CA THR A 297 -18.24 6.54 -17.98
C THR A 297 -17.29 5.43 -17.57
N SER A 298 -16.44 5.75 -16.58
CA SER A 298 -15.53 4.85 -15.86
C SER A 298 -15.89 4.80 -14.36
N PHE A 299 -15.29 3.87 -13.64
CA PHE A 299 -15.16 3.96 -12.20
C PHE A 299 -14.05 4.97 -11.87
N ASP A 300 -14.42 6.13 -11.34
CA ASP A 300 -13.51 7.20 -10.98
C ASP A 300 -13.00 6.99 -9.56
N VAL A 301 -11.68 6.81 -9.42
CA VAL A 301 -11.01 6.71 -8.13
C VAL A 301 -10.53 8.09 -7.72
N VAL A 302 -11.14 8.62 -6.65
CA VAL A 302 -10.96 10.00 -6.16
C VAL A 302 -10.51 10.06 -4.71
N VAL A 303 -10.04 8.93 -4.16
CA VAL A 303 -9.70 8.75 -2.75
C VAL A 303 -8.27 8.20 -2.66
N PRO A 304 -7.38 8.81 -1.85
CA PRO A 304 -6.02 8.32 -1.67
C PRO A 304 -5.97 7.08 -0.78
N ASN A 305 -4.89 6.31 -0.91
CA ASN A 305 -4.59 5.10 -0.13
C ASN A 305 -5.72 4.04 -0.15
N LEU A 306 -6.60 4.08 -1.14
CA LEU A 306 -7.72 3.17 -1.26
C LEU A 306 -7.23 1.77 -1.70
N SER A 307 -7.81 0.73 -1.11
CA SER A 307 -7.58 -0.65 -1.56
C SER A 307 -8.86 -1.29 -2.09
N ILE A 308 -8.82 -1.82 -3.31
CA ILE A 308 -9.96 -2.50 -3.95
C ILE A 308 -9.61 -3.97 -4.18
N TYR A 309 -10.33 -4.85 -3.49
CA TYR A 309 -10.11 -6.29 -3.48
C TYR A 309 -11.25 -7.04 -4.17
N GLY A 310 -10.93 -7.87 -5.17
CA GLY A 310 -11.83 -8.86 -5.77
C GLY A 310 -11.52 -10.28 -5.28
N GLY A 311 -12.37 -11.26 -5.60
CA GLY A 311 -12.13 -12.67 -5.22
C GLY A 311 -13.01 -13.21 -4.08
N PHE A 312 -14.07 -12.51 -3.70
CA PHE A 312 -14.97 -12.89 -2.60
C PHE A 312 -16.23 -13.60 -3.10
N ALA A 313 -16.70 -14.62 -2.39
CA ALA A 313 -18.02 -15.23 -2.58
C ALA A 313 -19.16 -14.38 -1.98
N GLY A 314 -18.84 -13.39 -1.15
CA GLY A 314 -19.82 -12.54 -0.48
C GLY A 314 -20.21 -13.05 0.92
N THR A 315 -19.33 -13.81 1.56
CA THR A 315 -19.56 -14.37 2.92
C THR A 315 -18.34 -14.21 3.84
N GLU A 316 -17.23 -13.75 3.29
CA GLU A 316 -15.95 -13.67 3.96
C GLU A 316 -15.91 -12.57 5.02
N THR A 317 -15.19 -12.84 6.10
CA THR A 317 -14.91 -11.88 7.18
C THR A 317 -13.45 -11.42 7.19
N GLN A 318 -12.57 -12.11 6.46
CA GLN A 318 -11.12 -11.86 6.41
C GLN A 318 -10.60 -11.86 4.96
N LEU A 319 -9.61 -11.00 4.66
CA LEU A 319 -9.06 -10.83 3.31
C LEU A 319 -8.42 -12.13 2.79
N SER A 320 -7.86 -12.94 3.68
CA SER A 320 -7.24 -14.23 3.39
C SER A 320 -8.23 -15.33 2.99
N GLN A 321 -9.54 -15.13 3.18
CA GLN A 321 -10.57 -16.10 2.81
C GLN A 321 -10.95 -16.02 1.33
N ARG A 322 -10.46 -15.00 0.60
CA ARG A 322 -10.64 -14.87 -0.85
C ARG A 322 -10.15 -16.10 -1.60
N VAL A 323 -10.85 -16.44 -2.67
CA VAL A 323 -10.45 -17.50 -3.60
C VAL A 323 -10.35 -16.90 -4.99
N LEU A 324 -9.12 -16.59 -5.39
CA LEU A 324 -8.82 -16.01 -6.70
C LEU A 324 -9.15 -17.00 -7.83
N GLY A 325 -9.63 -16.48 -8.96
CA GLY A 325 -10.03 -17.26 -10.13
C GLY A 325 -11.38 -17.98 -10.03
N SER A 326 -11.76 -18.50 -8.85
CA SER A 326 -13.08 -19.15 -8.66
C SER A 326 -14.18 -18.14 -8.36
N ASN A 327 -13.89 -17.14 -7.53
CA ASN A 327 -14.81 -16.06 -7.18
C ASN A 327 -14.50 -14.80 -7.98
N GLU A 328 -14.47 -14.90 -9.32
CA GLU A 328 -14.01 -13.82 -10.20
C GLU A 328 -14.86 -12.54 -10.04
N THR A 329 -14.20 -11.45 -9.67
CA THR A 329 -14.78 -10.10 -9.68
C THR A 329 -14.42 -9.45 -11.01
N ILE A 330 -15.41 -9.23 -11.87
CA ILE A 330 -15.20 -8.76 -13.24
C ILE A 330 -15.68 -7.31 -13.36
N LEU A 331 -14.76 -6.39 -13.54
CA LEU A 331 -15.03 -5.03 -13.99
C LEU A 331 -14.98 -5.02 -15.51
N THR A 332 -16.12 -4.79 -16.17
CA THR A 332 -16.23 -4.96 -17.63
C THR A 332 -16.76 -3.72 -18.33
N GLY A 333 -16.22 -3.50 -19.53
CA GLY A 333 -16.66 -2.47 -20.45
C GLY A 333 -17.81 -2.93 -21.35
N ASP A 334 -18.08 -4.24 -21.44
CA ASP A 334 -19.17 -4.81 -22.22
C ASP A 334 -20.53 -4.41 -21.62
N LEU A 335 -21.15 -3.38 -22.18
CA LEU A 335 -22.34 -2.75 -21.59
C LEU A 335 -23.60 -3.59 -21.87
N ASN A 336 -23.66 -4.24 -23.03
CA ASN A 336 -24.78 -5.06 -23.45
C ASN A 336 -24.65 -6.54 -23.06
N GLY A 337 -23.46 -7.03 -22.72
CA GLY A 337 -23.23 -8.45 -22.42
C GLY A 337 -23.27 -9.33 -23.66
N ASP A 338 -22.99 -8.78 -24.85
CA ASP A 338 -23.16 -9.46 -26.14
C ASP A 338 -21.83 -9.69 -26.89
N ASP A 339 -20.71 -9.50 -26.19
CA ASP A 339 -19.40 -9.53 -26.79
C ASP A 339 -18.99 -10.90 -27.34
N VAL A 340 -18.65 -10.95 -28.63
CA VAL A 340 -18.18 -12.18 -29.29
C VAL A 340 -16.65 -12.19 -29.34
N PHE A 341 -16.06 -13.28 -28.85
CA PHE A 341 -14.64 -13.54 -29.03
C PHE A 341 -14.40 -14.14 -30.41
N VAL A 342 -13.60 -13.44 -31.21
CA VAL A 342 -13.14 -13.90 -32.52
C VAL A 342 -11.73 -14.46 -32.37
N ASP A 343 -11.54 -15.74 -32.72
CA ASP A 343 -10.22 -16.42 -32.70
C ASP A 343 -9.24 -15.81 -33.74
N ASP A 344 -9.74 -15.01 -34.67
CA ASP A 344 -8.98 -14.17 -35.61
C ASP A 344 -8.58 -12.87 -34.90
N HIS A 345 -7.37 -12.91 -34.33
CA HIS A 345 -6.74 -11.94 -33.43
C HIS A 345 -6.39 -10.58 -34.05
N PHE A 346 -7.10 -10.08 -35.06
CA PHE A 346 -6.73 -8.77 -35.63
C PHE A 346 -7.87 -7.87 -36.11
N VAL A 347 -8.26 -7.94 -37.39
CA VAL A 347 -9.15 -6.94 -38.00
C VAL A 347 -10.58 -7.07 -37.49
N ASN A 348 -11.00 -8.32 -37.31
CA ASN A 348 -12.37 -8.64 -36.95
C ASN A 348 -12.67 -8.29 -35.49
N SER A 349 -11.68 -8.35 -34.59
CA SER A 349 -11.87 -8.00 -33.18
C SER A 349 -12.05 -6.49 -32.97
N TYR A 350 -11.24 -5.62 -33.61
CA TYR A 350 -11.43 -4.16 -33.45
C TYR A 350 -12.77 -3.66 -34.00
N THR A 351 -13.14 -4.14 -35.19
CA THR A 351 -14.32 -3.64 -35.91
C THR A 351 -15.59 -4.44 -35.62
N HIS A 352 -15.52 -5.41 -34.69
CA HIS A 352 -16.65 -6.26 -34.38
C HIS A 352 -17.84 -5.45 -33.87
N SER A 353 -19.03 -5.71 -34.41
CA SER A 353 -20.23 -4.95 -34.05
C SER A 353 -20.63 -5.13 -32.58
N SER A 354 -20.30 -6.26 -31.95
CA SER A 354 -20.58 -6.52 -30.53
C SER A 354 -19.76 -5.66 -29.56
N LYS A 355 -18.74 -4.94 -30.03
CA LYS A 355 -17.88 -4.09 -29.19
C LYS A 355 -18.26 -2.62 -29.22
N THR A 356 -19.29 -2.29 -30.00
CA THR A 356 -19.63 -0.89 -30.32
C THR A 356 -20.34 -0.16 -29.19
N ASP A 357 -20.83 -0.88 -28.19
CA ASP A 357 -21.36 -0.34 -26.94
C ASP A 357 -20.32 -0.35 -25.81
N ASN A 358 -19.16 -0.98 -25.98
CA ASN A 358 -18.21 -1.13 -24.88
C ASN A 358 -17.64 0.20 -24.40
N SER A 359 -17.46 0.34 -23.08
CA SER A 359 -16.80 1.50 -22.46
C SER A 359 -15.38 1.74 -22.99
N TYR A 360 -14.96 3.00 -23.00
CA TYR A 360 -13.63 3.39 -23.44
C TYR A 360 -12.54 3.07 -22.40
N SER A 361 -12.88 3.12 -21.12
CA SER A 361 -12.03 2.78 -19.97
C SER A 361 -12.88 2.14 -18.87
N ILE A 362 -12.25 1.44 -17.93
CA ILE A 362 -12.91 0.85 -16.76
C ILE A 362 -12.59 1.66 -15.51
N LEU A 363 -11.31 1.90 -15.25
CA LEU A 363 -10.83 2.63 -14.09
C LEU A 363 -10.12 3.91 -14.53
N ASN A 364 -10.55 5.02 -13.95
CA ASN A 364 -9.94 6.32 -14.11
C ASN A 364 -9.43 6.78 -12.74
N ILE A 365 -8.11 6.66 -12.53
CA ILE A 365 -7.46 7.08 -11.29
C ILE A 365 -7.15 8.56 -11.44
N THR A 366 -7.96 9.39 -10.80
CA THR A 366 -7.84 10.85 -10.88
C THR A 366 -6.65 11.36 -10.08
N SER A 367 -6.36 12.65 -10.15
CA SER A 367 -5.30 13.31 -9.36
C SER A 367 -5.49 13.24 -7.83
N LEU A 368 -6.59 12.66 -7.34
CA LEU A 368 -6.86 12.43 -5.92
C LEU A 368 -6.68 10.97 -5.49
N GLY A 369 -6.50 10.04 -6.44
CA GLY A 369 -6.43 8.59 -6.21
C GLY A 369 -5.03 8.05 -5.92
N GLU A 370 -4.22 8.79 -5.15
CA GLU A 370 -2.83 8.42 -4.84
C GLU A 370 -2.73 7.07 -4.10
N ASN A 371 -1.66 6.30 -4.32
CA ASN A 371 -1.42 5.01 -3.62
C ASN A 371 -2.54 3.96 -3.74
N LEU A 372 -3.25 3.90 -4.88
CA LEU A 372 -4.29 2.88 -5.10
C LEU A 372 -3.71 1.46 -5.14
N VAL A 373 -4.36 0.53 -4.44
CA VAL A 373 -4.13 -0.91 -4.56
C VAL A 373 -5.31 -1.57 -5.28
N LEU A 374 -5.03 -2.26 -6.38
CA LEU A 374 -5.96 -3.15 -7.07
C LEU A 374 -5.48 -4.58 -6.88
N ASP A 375 -6.30 -5.44 -6.28
CA ASP A 375 -5.90 -6.82 -5.96
C ASP A 375 -7.02 -7.82 -6.26
N GLY A 376 -6.75 -8.82 -7.10
CA GLY A 376 -7.69 -9.93 -7.37
C GLY A 376 -8.86 -9.58 -8.29
N LEU A 377 -8.70 -8.57 -9.15
CA LEU A 377 -9.73 -8.09 -10.07
C LEU A 377 -9.50 -8.60 -11.50
N THR A 378 -10.60 -8.83 -12.23
CA THR A 378 -10.56 -8.97 -13.68
C THR A 378 -11.07 -7.69 -14.33
N ILE A 379 -10.28 -7.11 -15.22
CA ILE A 379 -10.57 -5.84 -15.91
C ILE A 379 -10.60 -6.11 -17.40
N SER A 380 -11.77 -5.94 -18.03
CA SER A 380 -11.97 -6.48 -19.38
C SER A 380 -12.88 -5.69 -20.30
N ASN A 381 -12.73 -5.99 -21.60
CA ASN A 381 -13.63 -5.62 -22.68
C ASN A 381 -13.80 -4.11 -22.90
N THR A 382 -12.76 -3.29 -22.74
CA THR A 382 -12.83 -1.90 -23.24
C THR A 382 -12.72 -1.84 -24.76
N HIS A 383 -13.32 -0.81 -25.35
CA HIS A 383 -13.18 -0.49 -26.77
C HIS A 383 -13.02 1.01 -26.98
N ASN A 384 -11.83 1.53 -26.75
CA ASN A 384 -11.51 2.93 -27.06
C ASN A 384 -11.14 3.08 -28.54
N HIS A 385 -12.04 3.63 -29.35
CA HIS A 385 -11.78 3.96 -30.76
C HIS A 385 -11.43 5.45 -30.98
N THR A 386 -11.38 6.23 -29.90
CA THR A 386 -11.14 7.68 -29.96
C THR A 386 -9.64 7.99 -30.10
N SER A 387 -9.28 9.25 -30.32
CA SER A 387 -7.87 9.69 -30.29
C SER A 387 -7.34 9.90 -28.86
N THR A 388 -8.20 9.83 -27.84
CA THR A 388 -7.82 10.04 -26.45
C THR A 388 -6.95 8.88 -25.97
N ARG A 389 -5.78 9.22 -25.44
CA ARG A 389 -4.80 8.28 -24.92
C ARG A 389 -5.24 7.79 -23.54
N ILE A 390 -6.03 6.72 -23.51
CA ILE A 390 -6.51 6.04 -22.29
C ILE A 390 -6.44 4.52 -22.45
N GLY A 391 -6.38 3.81 -21.33
CA GLY A 391 -6.49 2.35 -21.27
C GLY A 391 -7.65 1.87 -20.40
N ALA A 392 -7.76 0.56 -20.23
CA ALA A 392 -8.73 -0.03 -19.31
C ALA A 392 -8.50 0.45 -17.88
N ILE A 393 -7.23 0.56 -17.48
CA ILE A 393 -6.80 1.35 -16.32
C ILE A 393 -6.05 2.57 -16.85
N PHE A 394 -6.57 3.75 -16.54
CA PHE A 394 -5.88 5.01 -16.77
C PHE A 394 -5.43 5.59 -15.43
N LYS A 395 -4.11 5.78 -15.29
CA LYS A 395 -3.49 6.47 -14.16
C LYS A 395 -3.09 7.88 -14.58
N GLU A 396 -3.68 8.88 -13.94
CA GLU A 396 -3.34 10.28 -14.18
C GLU A 396 -1.88 10.59 -13.81
N LYS A 397 -1.28 11.51 -14.55
CA LYS A 397 0.18 11.75 -14.57
C LYS A 397 0.76 12.36 -13.30
N THR A 398 -0.02 13.04 -12.47
CA THR A 398 0.44 13.64 -11.20
C THR A 398 0.43 12.64 -10.04
N ILE A 399 -0.19 11.47 -10.22
CA ILE A 399 -0.19 10.41 -9.20
C ILE A 399 1.20 9.75 -9.15
N SER A 400 1.74 9.58 -7.96
CA SER A 400 3.08 9.03 -7.77
C SER A 400 3.07 7.50 -7.82
N ASN A 401 2.01 6.85 -7.33
CA ASN A 401 2.04 5.44 -7.01
C ASN A 401 0.81 4.67 -7.49
N LEU A 402 1.01 3.43 -7.98
CA LEU A 402 -0.04 2.47 -8.29
C LEU A 402 0.45 1.04 -8.05
N THR A 403 -0.33 0.24 -7.32
CA THR A 403 -0.09 -1.20 -7.16
C THR A 403 -1.21 -2.02 -7.79
N VAL A 404 -0.85 -2.94 -8.69
CA VAL A 404 -1.77 -3.90 -9.31
C VAL A 404 -1.25 -5.31 -9.03
N LYS A 405 -2.04 -6.10 -8.31
CA LYS A 405 -1.65 -7.41 -7.83
C LYS A 405 -2.70 -8.46 -8.14
N ASP A 406 -2.28 -9.67 -8.51
CA ASP A 406 -3.18 -10.81 -8.69
C ASP A 406 -4.35 -10.52 -9.67
N CYS A 407 -4.16 -9.59 -10.60
CA CYS A 407 -5.21 -9.08 -11.49
C CYS A 407 -5.13 -9.73 -12.88
N THR A 408 -6.27 -9.84 -13.55
CA THR A 408 -6.35 -10.25 -14.96
C THR A 408 -6.89 -9.09 -15.80
N ILE A 409 -6.03 -8.53 -16.65
CA ILE A 409 -6.35 -7.46 -17.59
C ILE A 409 -6.47 -8.09 -18.98
N LYS A 410 -7.70 -8.25 -19.48
CA LYS A 410 -7.95 -9.05 -20.70
C LYS A 410 -8.91 -8.44 -21.70
N ASN A 411 -8.68 -8.72 -22.98
CA ASN A 411 -9.59 -8.38 -24.08
C ASN A 411 -9.89 -6.89 -24.21
N ASN A 412 -8.98 -6.04 -23.74
CA ASN A 412 -9.14 -4.60 -23.83
C ASN A 412 -8.60 -4.11 -25.17
N ILE A 413 -9.25 -3.11 -25.75
CA ILE A 413 -8.84 -2.52 -27.03
C ILE A 413 -8.76 -1.01 -26.89
N SER A 414 -7.62 -0.43 -27.25
CA SER A 414 -7.41 1.02 -27.26
C SER A 414 -6.73 1.48 -28.53
N LYS A 415 -7.27 2.53 -29.17
CA LYS A 415 -6.73 3.06 -30.41
C LYS A 415 -5.43 3.81 -30.21
N THR A 416 -5.26 4.57 -29.13
CA THR A 416 -4.12 5.50 -28.96
C THR A 416 -3.48 5.50 -27.57
N GLY A 417 -3.95 4.69 -26.62
CA GLY A 417 -3.33 4.46 -25.30
C GLY A 417 -2.64 3.12 -25.18
N ALA A 418 -2.47 2.61 -23.96
CA ALA A 418 -2.35 1.16 -23.75
C ALA A 418 -3.75 0.57 -23.66
N ALA A 419 -3.96 -0.66 -24.13
CA ALA A 419 -5.26 -1.30 -23.94
C ALA A 419 -5.46 -1.72 -22.47
N GLY A 420 -4.42 -2.31 -21.85
CA GLY A 420 -4.44 -2.64 -20.44
C GLY A 420 -4.23 -1.41 -19.55
N ILE A 421 -2.97 -1.13 -19.18
CA ILE A 421 -2.62 -0.06 -18.24
C ILE A 421 -1.87 1.06 -18.96
N LEU A 422 -2.41 2.28 -18.89
CA LEU A 422 -1.68 3.49 -19.22
C LEU A 422 -1.24 4.19 -17.94
N ALA A 423 0.07 4.26 -17.71
CA ALA A 423 0.68 4.93 -16.58
C ALA A 423 1.58 6.08 -17.04
N GLU A 424 1.10 7.30 -16.84
CA GLU A 424 1.87 8.51 -17.12
C GLU A 424 2.46 9.07 -15.83
N PHE A 425 3.62 9.73 -15.92
CA PHE A 425 4.28 10.35 -14.78
C PHE A 425 4.85 11.72 -15.16
N GLU A 426 4.39 12.75 -14.45
CA GLU A 426 4.89 14.13 -14.51
C GLU A 426 4.91 14.69 -13.07
N LEU A 427 5.87 14.22 -12.27
CA LEU A 427 5.83 14.34 -10.80
C LEU A 427 6.57 15.55 -10.25
N ASN A 428 7.52 16.13 -11.00
CA ASN A 428 8.40 17.20 -10.52
C ASN A 428 9.10 16.85 -9.17
N ASN A 429 9.59 15.62 -9.04
CA ASN A 429 10.08 15.03 -7.80
C ASN A 429 11.60 14.76 -7.80
N THR A 430 12.40 15.54 -8.54
CA THR A 430 13.87 15.35 -8.62
C THR A 430 14.61 15.46 -7.28
N SER A 431 13.99 16.07 -6.27
CA SER A 431 14.47 16.17 -4.89
C SER A 431 13.50 15.59 -3.84
N GLY A 432 12.48 14.84 -4.28
CA GLY A 432 11.40 14.29 -3.45
C GLY A 432 11.40 12.76 -3.41
N THR A 433 10.28 12.19 -2.95
CA THR A 433 10.04 10.74 -2.97
C THR A 433 9.90 10.26 -4.41
N THR A 434 10.54 9.14 -4.73
CA THR A 434 10.43 8.47 -6.03
C THR A 434 9.04 7.88 -6.17
N GLY A 435 8.41 8.02 -7.33
CA GLY A 435 7.11 7.38 -7.59
C GLY A 435 7.28 5.88 -7.87
N ASP A 436 6.24 5.09 -7.68
CA ASP A 436 6.29 3.63 -7.77
C ASP A 436 5.15 3.06 -8.63
N LEU A 437 5.50 2.25 -9.63
CA LEU A 437 4.54 1.38 -10.32
C LEU A 437 4.88 -0.08 -10.04
N ILE A 438 3.98 -0.76 -9.32
CA ILE A 438 4.15 -2.16 -8.93
C ILE A 438 3.08 -3.00 -9.61
N ILE A 439 3.51 -3.94 -10.45
CA ILE A 439 2.66 -4.96 -11.07
C ILE A 439 3.16 -6.33 -10.62
N GLU A 440 2.32 -7.09 -9.92
CA GLU A 440 2.68 -8.40 -9.38
C GLU A 440 1.64 -9.45 -9.72
N ASN A 441 2.09 -10.67 -10.00
CA ASN A 441 1.22 -11.85 -10.13
C ASN A 441 0.05 -11.64 -11.10
N SER A 442 0.22 -10.82 -12.14
CA SER A 442 -0.87 -10.34 -12.97
C SER A 442 -0.81 -10.92 -14.37
N LYS A 443 -1.95 -10.92 -15.06
CA LYS A 443 -2.12 -11.50 -16.39
C LYS A 443 -2.61 -10.43 -17.36
N PHE A 444 -1.88 -10.19 -18.44
CA PHE A 444 -2.25 -9.33 -19.55
C PHE A 444 -2.53 -10.21 -20.76
N ILE A 445 -3.81 -10.40 -21.08
CA ILE A 445 -4.24 -11.42 -22.05
C ILE A 445 -5.03 -10.77 -23.17
N ASN A 446 -4.61 -10.99 -24.42
CA ASN A 446 -5.40 -10.60 -25.60
C ASN A 446 -5.81 -9.11 -25.60
N ASN A 447 -4.94 -8.24 -25.09
CA ASN A 447 -5.15 -6.80 -25.18
C ASN A 447 -4.60 -6.30 -26.52
N MET A 448 -5.24 -5.28 -27.10
CA MET A 448 -4.84 -4.75 -28.41
C MET A 448 -4.74 -3.23 -28.42
N SER A 449 -3.57 -2.71 -28.80
CA SER A 449 -3.34 -1.26 -28.95
C SER A 449 -2.27 -0.91 -29.98
N ILE A 450 -2.14 0.36 -30.37
CA ILE A 450 -0.94 0.84 -31.11
C ILE A 450 0.27 1.10 -30.21
N PHE A 451 0.08 1.31 -28.90
CA PHE A 451 1.15 1.53 -27.91
C PHE A 451 0.99 0.52 -26.78
N GLY A 452 1.99 -0.32 -26.49
CA GLY A 452 2.04 -1.12 -25.25
C GLY A 452 0.71 -1.80 -24.90
N ALA A 453 0.27 -2.79 -25.69
CA ALA A 453 -1.10 -3.28 -25.60
C ALA A 453 -1.47 -3.82 -24.20
N GLY A 454 -0.52 -4.48 -23.52
CA GLY A 454 -0.66 -4.78 -22.09
C GLY A 454 -0.43 -3.56 -21.22
N MET A 455 0.71 -2.89 -21.38
CA MET A 455 1.08 -1.73 -20.57
C MET A 455 1.91 -0.69 -21.33
N TYR A 456 1.64 0.59 -21.07
CA TYR A 456 2.45 1.72 -21.53
C TYR A 456 2.80 2.64 -20.37
N VAL A 457 4.10 2.79 -20.11
CA VAL A 457 4.66 3.65 -19.06
C VAL A 457 5.44 4.79 -19.71
N TYR A 458 5.08 6.02 -19.33
CA TYR A 458 5.59 7.24 -19.92
C TYR A 458 6.05 8.22 -18.85
N LEU A 459 7.28 8.74 -18.97
CA LEU A 459 7.85 9.77 -18.09
C LEU A 459 8.04 11.10 -18.81
N GLY A 460 7.47 12.16 -18.24
CA GLY A 460 7.74 13.55 -18.57
C GLY A 460 8.88 14.17 -17.75
N ASP A 461 9.03 15.49 -17.82
CA ASP A 461 10.15 16.21 -17.22
C ASP A 461 10.23 16.04 -15.69
N ASN A 462 11.45 16.15 -15.15
CA ASN A 462 11.74 16.22 -13.71
C ASN A 462 11.08 15.09 -12.88
N THR A 463 11.09 13.86 -13.41
CA THR A 463 10.32 12.75 -12.87
C THR A 463 11.22 11.55 -12.55
N ASN A 464 11.23 11.13 -11.29
CA ASN A 464 11.91 9.93 -10.80
C ASN A 464 10.86 8.86 -10.44
N VAL A 465 10.96 7.68 -11.04
CA VAL A 465 10.03 6.56 -10.81
C VAL A 465 10.74 5.21 -10.79
N ASP A 466 10.38 4.34 -9.86
CA ASP A 466 10.72 2.93 -9.86
C ASP A 466 9.54 2.13 -10.46
N VAL A 467 9.82 1.27 -11.43
CA VAL A 467 8.82 0.45 -12.11
C VAL A 467 9.20 -1.00 -11.95
N ARG A 468 8.37 -1.79 -11.26
CA ARG A 468 8.57 -3.23 -11.07
C ARG A 468 7.39 -4.01 -11.63
N VAL A 469 7.68 -4.87 -12.60
CA VAL A 469 6.75 -5.87 -13.11
C VAL A 469 7.33 -7.23 -12.77
N GLU A 470 6.63 -7.96 -11.89
CA GLU A 470 7.12 -9.23 -11.38
C GLU A 470 6.09 -10.34 -11.50
N ASN A 471 6.57 -11.55 -11.81
CA ASN A 471 5.79 -12.78 -11.78
C ASN A 471 4.50 -12.71 -12.60
N SER A 472 4.56 -12.04 -13.76
CA SER A 472 3.37 -11.73 -14.56
C SER A 472 3.42 -12.39 -15.94
N LEU A 473 2.23 -12.70 -16.48
CA LEU A 473 2.05 -13.30 -17.80
C LEU A 473 1.54 -12.26 -18.79
N PHE A 474 2.20 -12.14 -19.93
CA PHE A 474 1.77 -11.36 -21.09
C PHE A 474 1.55 -12.32 -22.26
N ASP A 475 0.28 -12.69 -22.49
CA ASP A 475 -0.11 -13.68 -23.48
C ASP A 475 -1.01 -13.07 -24.56
N ASN A 476 -0.74 -13.38 -25.82
CA ASN A 476 -1.58 -13.00 -26.96
C ASN A 476 -1.87 -11.49 -27.09
N ASN A 477 -1.02 -10.60 -26.54
CA ASN A 477 -1.22 -9.15 -26.71
C ASN A 477 -0.78 -8.71 -28.11
N ILE A 478 -1.52 -7.76 -28.69
CA ILE A 478 -1.39 -7.39 -30.10
C ILE A 478 -1.08 -5.90 -30.20
N ALA A 479 0.06 -5.56 -30.82
CA ALA A 479 0.25 -4.22 -31.36
C ALA A 479 -0.47 -4.14 -32.72
N GLY A 480 -1.45 -3.26 -32.90
CA GLY A 480 -2.31 -3.31 -34.08
C GLY A 480 -2.57 -2.00 -34.80
N ASN A 481 -2.51 -2.02 -36.13
CA ASN A 481 -2.98 -0.96 -37.01
C ASN A 481 -4.52 -0.92 -37.07
N PHE A 482 -5.11 0.19 -36.61
CA PHE A 482 -6.54 0.48 -36.70
C PHE A 482 -6.89 1.28 -37.97
N SER A 483 -6.56 2.56 -37.97
CA SER A 483 -6.80 3.53 -39.06
C SER A 483 -5.57 4.46 -39.25
N GLY A 484 -4.40 3.98 -38.84
CA GLY A 484 -3.15 4.73 -38.73
C GLY A 484 -2.04 3.78 -38.32
N ASP A 485 -0.80 4.12 -38.62
CA ASP A 485 0.28 3.15 -38.49
C ASP A 485 0.59 2.80 -37.02
N GLY A 486 0.46 1.52 -36.66
CA GLY A 486 0.84 1.02 -35.34
C GLY A 486 2.35 1.11 -35.09
N LEU A 487 2.77 1.17 -33.83
CA LEU A 487 4.17 1.21 -33.41
C LEU A 487 4.55 -0.09 -32.67
N SER A 488 5.82 -0.44 -32.67
CA SER A 488 6.34 -1.66 -32.02
C SER A 488 6.45 -1.49 -30.50
N GLY A 489 6.41 -2.58 -29.73
CA GLY A 489 6.31 -2.57 -28.25
C GLY A 489 4.98 -3.17 -27.78
N ARG A 490 4.74 -4.43 -28.15
CA ARG A 490 3.40 -5.04 -28.22
C ARG A 490 2.79 -5.36 -26.88
N ALA A 491 3.58 -5.91 -25.96
CA ALA A 491 3.09 -6.27 -24.64
C ALA A 491 3.31 -5.09 -23.68
N SER A 492 4.52 -4.52 -23.70
CA SER A 492 4.92 -3.46 -22.79
C SER A 492 5.77 -2.42 -23.51
N TRP A 493 5.52 -1.15 -23.23
CA TRP A 493 6.37 -0.05 -23.66
C TRP A 493 6.73 0.84 -22.48
N PHE A 494 8.02 1.02 -22.23
CA PHE A 494 8.58 1.93 -21.25
C PHE A 494 9.37 3.02 -21.98
N ILE A 495 8.98 4.29 -21.77
CA ILE A 495 9.63 5.43 -22.41
C ILE A 495 9.86 6.58 -21.45
N SER A 496 11.06 7.17 -21.54
CA SER A 496 11.38 8.47 -20.93
C SER A 496 11.52 9.50 -22.04
N ILE A 497 10.69 10.54 -21.99
CA ILE A 497 10.82 11.67 -22.92
C ILE A 497 11.21 12.97 -22.25
N GLY A 498 11.12 13.03 -20.92
CA GLY A 498 11.43 14.20 -20.12
C GLY A 498 12.92 14.41 -19.85
N THR A 499 13.31 15.67 -19.77
CA THR A 499 14.59 16.11 -19.21
C THR A 499 14.60 15.92 -17.69
N ASN A 500 15.76 15.57 -17.12
CA ASN A 500 15.90 15.22 -15.70
C ASN A 500 14.92 14.13 -15.21
N ALA A 501 14.48 13.26 -16.11
CA ALA A 501 13.69 12.09 -15.76
C ALA A 501 14.59 10.88 -15.51
N ASN A 502 14.22 10.03 -14.54
CA ASN A 502 14.92 8.79 -14.22
C ASN A 502 13.91 7.66 -13.97
N MET A 503 14.08 6.53 -14.66
CA MET A 503 13.35 5.29 -14.40
C MET A 503 14.31 4.18 -13.97
N ASP A 504 14.07 3.56 -12.81
CA ASP A 504 14.61 2.23 -12.48
C ASP A 504 13.57 1.18 -12.85
N LEU A 505 13.81 0.44 -13.94
CA LEU A 505 12.90 -0.54 -14.50
C LEU A 505 13.34 -1.97 -14.16
N LYS A 506 12.46 -2.73 -13.54
CA LYS A 506 12.69 -4.14 -13.20
C LYS A 506 11.60 -5.02 -13.79
N LEU A 507 11.99 -5.88 -14.73
CA LEU A 507 11.15 -6.94 -15.28
C LEU A 507 11.67 -8.28 -14.74
N ILE A 508 10.94 -8.88 -13.81
CA ILE A 508 11.42 -10.04 -13.04
C ILE A 508 10.42 -11.20 -13.18
N ASN A 509 10.89 -12.42 -13.45
CA ASN A 509 10.03 -13.62 -13.45
C ASN A 509 8.81 -13.51 -14.39
N ASN A 510 8.90 -12.76 -15.49
CA ASN A 510 7.76 -12.57 -16.39
C ASN A 510 7.80 -13.56 -17.56
N THR A 511 6.63 -13.99 -18.02
CA THR A 511 6.50 -14.78 -19.25
C THR A 511 5.78 -13.94 -20.31
N TYR A 512 6.48 -13.64 -21.40
CA TYR A 512 5.96 -12.97 -22.59
C TYR A 512 5.81 -13.98 -23.72
N VAL A 513 4.58 -14.37 -24.03
CA VAL A 513 4.29 -15.47 -24.95
C VAL A 513 3.18 -15.13 -25.95
N ASN A 514 3.28 -15.65 -27.18
CA ASN A 514 2.26 -15.50 -28.23
C ASN A 514 1.90 -14.04 -28.62
N ASN A 515 2.72 -13.05 -28.29
CA ASN A 515 2.40 -11.65 -28.57
C ASN A 515 2.68 -11.29 -30.05
N LEU A 516 1.77 -10.53 -30.67
CA LEU A 516 1.73 -10.23 -32.10
C LEU A 516 2.05 -8.75 -32.39
N ASP A 517 3.00 -8.42 -33.29
CA ASP A 517 3.04 -7.08 -33.93
C ASP A 517 2.28 -7.24 -35.20
N ASN A 518 1.29 -6.41 -35.40
CA ASN A 518 0.85 -6.04 -36.73
C ASN A 518 1.07 -4.55 -37.01
N SER A 519 2.04 -3.93 -36.36
CA SER A 519 2.38 -2.52 -36.54
C SER A 519 2.97 -2.27 -37.93
N THR A 520 2.57 -1.17 -38.57
CA THR A 520 3.02 -0.74 -39.91
C THR A 520 3.68 0.63 -39.90
N GLY A 521 4.02 1.15 -38.72
CA GLY A 521 4.68 2.44 -38.48
C GLY A 521 5.79 2.76 -39.46
N SER A 522 5.86 4.01 -39.93
CA SER A 522 7.05 4.51 -40.61
C SER A 522 8.28 4.30 -39.70
N GLY A 523 9.30 3.61 -40.21
CA GLY A 523 10.50 3.23 -39.44
C GLY A 523 10.41 1.85 -38.76
N ILE A 524 9.24 1.20 -38.75
CA ILE A 524 9.10 -0.17 -38.29
C ILE A 524 9.61 -1.14 -39.36
N ASN A 525 10.64 -1.91 -39.00
CA ASN A 525 11.20 -2.98 -39.80
C ASN A 525 11.58 -4.14 -38.87
N ILE A 526 12.10 -5.24 -39.41
CA ILE A 526 12.44 -6.43 -38.61
C ILE A 526 13.36 -6.13 -37.41
N ASN A 527 14.18 -5.07 -37.49
CA ASN A 527 15.11 -4.69 -36.43
C ASN A 527 14.49 -3.82 -35.34
N SER A 528 13.36 -3.15 -35.59
CA SER A 528 12.69 -2.28 -34.60
C SER A 528 11.42 -2.91 -34.01
N ARG A 529 11.07 -4.13 -34.45
CA ARG A 529 9.96 -4.94 -33.93
C ARG A 529 10.38 -5.70 -32.66
N ALA A 530 9.64 -5.52 -31.57
CA ALA A 530 9.82 -6.31 -30.36
C ALA A 530 8.54 -6.45 -29.53
N VAL A 531 8.60 -7.38 -28.58
CA VAL A 531 7.56 -7.61 -27.57
C VAL A 531 7.56 -6.51 -26.52
N VAL A 532 8.75 -6.13 -26.06
CA VAL A 532 8.97 -5.07 -25.07
C VAL A 532 9.79 -3.95 -25.69
N ALA A 533 9.28 -2.73 -25.64
CA ALA A 533 9.99 -1.54 -26.06
C ALA A 533 10.54 -0.80 -24.84
N ILE A 534 11.86 -0.56 -24.80
CA ILE A 534 12.53 0.22 -23.75
C ILE A 534 13.42 1.24 -24.42
N ASN A 535 13.02 2.52 -24.38
CA ASN A 535 13.73 3.56 -25.11
C ASN A 535 13.57 4.93 -24.47
N LYS A 536 14.28 5.92 -25.01
CA LYS A 536 14.18 7.30 -24.55
C LYS A 536 14.28 8.30 -25.70
N THR A 537 13.81 9.51 -25.44
CA THR A 537 14.17 10.72 -26.21
C THR A 537 14.89 11.74 -25.32
N ALA A 538 14.71 11.66 -24.00
CA ALA A 538 15.49 12.39 -22.99
C ALA A 538 15.48 11.63 -21.66
N GLY A 539 16.26 12.11 -20.69
CA GLY A 539 16.35 11.49 -19.36
C GLY A 539 17.15 10.19 -19.35
N THR A 540 16.89 9.40 -18.32
CA THR A 540 17.60 8.15 -18.01
C THR A 540 16.63 7.01 -17.75
N ILE A 541 16.94 5.84 -18.29
CA ILE A 541 16.33 4.57 -17.86
C ILE A 541 17.47 3.59 -17.56
N ASN A 542 17.42 2.97 -16.39
CA ASN A 542 18.24 1.82 -16.03
C ASN A 542 17.30 0.62 -15.91
N ALA A 543 17.53 -0.42 -16.70
CA ALA A 543 16.62 -1.56 -16.80
C ALA A 543 17.33 -2.87 -16.48
N GLU A 544 16.70 -3.70 -15.66
CA GLU A 544 17.07 -5.09 -15.38
C GLU A 544 15.94 -6.01 -15.83
N VAL A 545 16.26 -6.96 -16.72
CA VAL A 545 15.35 -8.03 -17.15
C VAL A 545 15.91 -9.35 -16.66
N VAL A 546 15.25 -9.93 -15.68
CA VAL A 546 15.78 -11.07 -14.90
C VAL A 546 14.76 -12.19 -14.85
N ASN A 547 15.21 -13.44 -15.00
CA ASN A 547 14.35 -14.62 -14.88
C ASN A 547 13.14 -14.60 -15.83
N CYS A 548 13.24 -13.95 -16.99
CA CYS A 548 12.11 -13.79 -17.89
C CYS A 548 12.15 -14.83 -19.04
N ILE A 549 10.97 -15.21 -19.53
CA ILE A 549 10.82 -16.03 -20.74
C ILE A 549 10.15 -15.21 -21.82
N PHE A 550 10.79 -15.13 -22.99
CA PHE A 550 10.21 -14.61 -24.22
C PHE A 550 10.08 -15.75 -25.22
N TRP A 551 8.86 -16.17 -25.56
CA TRP A 551 8.66 -17.32 -26.44
C TRP A 551 7.50 -17.15 -27.41
N ASN A 552 7.62 -17.72 -28.61
CA ASN A 552 6.55 -17.72 -29.63
C ASN A 552 5.91 -16.34 -29.91
N ASN A 553 6.69 -15.26 -29.94
CA ASN A 553 6.20 -13.93 -30.26
C ASN A 553 6.54 -13.59 -31.72
N PHE A 554 5.57 -13.19 -32.56
CA PHE A 554 5.73 -13.14 -34.03
C PHE A 554 5.03 -11.94 -34.69
N TYR A 555 5.31 -11.62 -35.95
CA TYR A 555 4.55 -10.65 -36.74
C TYR A 555 3.84 -11.37 -37.91
N PRO A 556 2.73 -10.84 -38.48
CA PRO A 556 2.00 -11.51 -39.55
C PRO A 556 2.87 -11.89 -40.74
N GLY A 557 2.69 -13.13 -41.20
CA GLY A 557 3.45 -13.70 -42.31
C GLY A 557 4.86 -14.16 -41.95
N SER A 558 5.28 -14.06 -40.69
CA SER A 558 6.58 -14.55 -40.21
C SER A 558 6.47 -15.92 -39.55
N THR A 559 7.41 -16.81 -39.87
CA THR A 559 7.65 -18.05 -39.10
C THR A 559 8.78 -17.88 -38.08
N THR A 560 9.42 -16.71 -38.03
CA THR A 560 10.50 -16.40 -37.07
C THR A 560 9.98 -15.52 -35.95
N SER A 561 10.46 -15.78 -34.74
CA SER A 561 10.24 -14.91 -33.58
C SER A 561 10.68 -13.49 -33.86
N VAL A 562 10.06 -12.53 -33.19
CA VAL A 562 10.57 -11.16 -33.10
C VAL A 562 11.48 -10.99 -31.90
N LYS A 563 12.18 -9.86 -31.85
CA LYS A 563 13.03 -9.52 -30.72
C LYS A 563 12.21 -9.48 -29.43
N SER A 564 12.80 -9.97 -28.35
CA SER A 564 12.29 -9.81 -27.00
C SER A 564 12.19 -8.34 -26.62
N ILE A 565 13.31 -7.61 -26.76
CA ILE A 565 13.48 -6.21 -26.35
C ILE A 565 14.17 -5.40 -27.46
N THR A 566 13.77 -4.14 -27.62
CA THR A 566 14.47 -3.18 -28.50
C THR A 566 14.21 -1.75 -28.05
N ASN A 567 15.05 -0.81 -28.50
CA ASN A 567 14.84 0.63 -28.38
C ASN A 567 13.90 1.20 -29.47
N THR A 568 13.27 0.33 -30.26
CA THR A 568 12.41 0.64 -31.40
C THR A 568 13.17 1.45 -32.46
N TYR A 569 12.81 2.72 -32.65
CA TYR A 569 13.47 3.67 -33.54
C TYR A 569 13.97 4.92 -32.77
N ASN A 570 13.93 4.89 -31.44
CA ASN A 570 14.37 5.97 -30.56
C ASN A 570 15.76 5.66 -29.97
N ASP A 571 16.28 6.52 -29.09
CA ASP A 571 17.59 6.29 -28.49
C ASP A 571 17.56 5.11 -27.52
N ALA A 572 18.66 4.35 -27.52
CA ALA A 572 18.92 3.32 -26.52
C ALA A 572 19.07 3.94 -25.13
N VAL A 573 18.71 3.17 -24.11
CA VAL A 573 18.79 3.58 -22.71
C VAL A 573 20.21 3.43 -22.14
N GLN A 574 20.47 4.03 -20.97
CA GLN A 574 21.80 4.07 -20.36
C GLN A 574 22.29 2.70 -19.93
N SER A 575 21.40 1.90 -19.35
CA SER A 575 21.69 0.51 -18.98
C SER A 575 20.46 -0.35 -19.21
N LEU A 576 20.66 -1.46 -19.90
CA LEU A 576 19.69 -2.53 -20.08
C LEU A 576 20.42 -3.86 -19.94
N ASN A 577 20.30 -4.47 -18.76
CA ASN A 577 20.96 -5.73 -18.43
C ASN A 577 19.94 -6.86 -18.45
N VAL A 578 20.27 -7.95 -19.17
CA VAL A 578 19.45 -9.15 -19.23
C VAL A 578 20.16 -10.29 -18.52
N ARG A 579 19.49 -10.95 -17.58
CA ARG A 579 20.05 -12.01 -16.74
C ARG A 579 19.12 -13.20 -16.68
N ASN A 580 19.68 -14.41 -16.68
CA ASN A 580 18.93 -15.65 -16.39
C ASN A 580 17.60 -15.69 -17.16
N SER A 581 17.61 -15.44 -18.46
CA SER A 581 16.38 -15.27 -19.24
C SER A 581 16.44 -16.05 -20.55
N ILE A 582 15.27 -16.39 -21.10
CA ILE A 582 15.12 -17.13 -22.35
C ILE A 582 14.60 -16.22 -23.46
N ASP A 583 15.28 -16.24 -24.61
CA ASP A 583 14.84 -15.63 -25.87
C ASP A 583 15.39 -16.47 -27.04
N PRO A 584 14.54 -16.96 -27.97
CA PRO A 584 15.00 -17.73 -29.14
C PRO A 584 15.96 -16.95 -30.05
N LEU A 585 15.96 -15.61 -29.99
CA LEU A 585 16.89 -14.74 -30.72
C LEU A 585 18.13 -14.34 -29.90
N ASN A 586 18.34 -14.95 -28.74
CA ASN A 586 19.49 -14.75 -27.87
C ASN A 586 19.69 -13.29 -27.41
N PHE A 587 18.59 -12.53 -27.24
CA PHE A 587 18.67 -11.11 -26.87
C PHE A 587 19.59 -10.31 -27.80
N ASN A 588 19.58 -10.63 -29.10
CA ASN A 588 20.45 -10.00 -30.09
C ASN A 588 19.90 -8.64 -30.55
N ASP A 589 20.09 -7.62 -29.71
CA ASP A 589 19.77 -6.23 -30.00
C ASP A 589 20.86 -5.29 -29.45
N ALA A 590 21.21 -4.26 -30.21
CA ALA A 590 22.28 -3.33 -29.85
C ALA A 590 21.94 -2.41 -28.67
N SER A 591 20.65 -2.28 -28.33
CA SER A 591 20.21 -1.52 -27.15
C SER A 591 20.45 -2.25 -25.83
N ILE A 592 20.71 -3.57 -25.86
CA ILE A 592 20.99 -4.37 -24.68
C ILE A 592 22.46 -4.18 -24.30
N THR A 593 22.69 -3.67 -23.10
CA THR A 593 24.03 -3.31 -22.60
C THR A 593 24.82 -4.54 -22.18
N SER A 594 24.16 -5.52 -21.56
CA SER A 594 24.81 -6.78 -21.18
C SER A 594 23.82 -7.93 -21.08
N THR A 595 24.34 -9.14 -21.31
CA THR A 595 23.62 -10.40 -21.14
C THR A 595 24.41 -11.33 -20.23
N THR A 596 23.77 -11.95 -19.24
CA THR A 596 24.39 -12.95 -18.35
C THR A 596 23.47 -14.16 -18.22
N ALA A 597 24.02 -15.37 -18.35
CA ALA A 597 23.25 -16.62 -18.18
C ALA A 597 21.94 -16.70 -19.00
N THR A 598 21.93 -16.16 -20.22
CA THR A 598 20.78 -16.24 -21.13
C THR A 598 20.75 -17.55 -21.90
N ASN A 599 19.57 -17.95 -22.36
CA ASN A 599 19.35 -19.21 -23.08
C ASN A 599 18.41 -19.01 -24.29
N THR A 600 18.55 -19.86 -25.31
CA THR A 600 17.74 -19.87 -26.55
C THR A 600 16.86 -21.12 -26.69
N ALA A 601 17.02 -22.09 -25.79
CA ALA A 601 16.29 -23.35 -25.81
C ALA A 601 14.79 -23.13 -25.51
N ASP A 602 13.98 -24.02 -26.08
CA ASP A 602 12.53 -24.06 -25.83
C ASP A 602 12.26 -24.20 -24.33
N PRO A 603 11.46 -23.30 -23.72
CA PRO A 603 11.09 -23.39 -22.31
C PRO A 603 10.26 -24.64 -21.98
N LEU A 604 9.78 -25.39 -22.98
CA LEU A 604 9.01 -26.62 -22.82
C LEU A 604 7.80 -26.40 -21.92
N PHE A 605 6.90 -25.53 -22.37
CA PHE A 605 5.60 -25.34 -21.73
C PHE A 605 4.73 -26.60 -21.83
N ALA A 606 3.82 -26.80 -20.87
CA ALA A 606 2.92 -27.94 -20.84
C ALA A 606 2.03 -28.02 -22.10
N SER A 607 1.57 -26.87 -22.61
CA SER A 607 0.88 -26.78 -23.90
C SER A 607 0.95 -25.36 -24.49
N SER A 608 0.28 -25.11 -25.62
CA SER A 608 0.20 -23.77 -26.23
C SER A 608 -0.64 -22.76 -25.45
N THR A 609 -1.44 -23.22 -24.47
CA THR A 609 -2.30 -22.38 -23.62
C THR A 609 -2.03 -22.58 -22.13
N ASP A 610 -1.12 -23.48 -21.78
CA ASP A 610 -0.68 -23.76 -20.42
C ASP A 610 0.84 -23.58 -20.37
N PHE A 611 1.25 -22.46 -19.79
CA PHE A 611 2.65 -22.02 -19.74
C PHE A 611 3.36 -22.46 -18.46
N THR A 612 2.79 -23.42 -17.72
CA THR A 612 3.56 -24.16 -16.72
C THR A 612 4.67 -24.96 -17.40
N LEU A 613 5.77 -25.20 -16.67
CA LEU A 613 6.95 -25.86 -17.23
C LEU A 613 6.80 -27.39 -17.23
N GLN A 614 7.43 -28.06 -18.20
CA GLN A 614 7.62 -29.50 -18.17
C GLN A 614 8.83 -29.91 -17.33
N SER A 615 8.90 -31.18 -16.92
CA SER A 615 9.93 -31.69 -16.00
C SER A 615 11.38 -31.51 -16.46
N ASN A 616 11.59 -31.43 -17.78
CA ASN A 616 12.88 -31.30 -18.45
C ASN A 616 13.08 -29.89 -19.04
N SER A 617 12.27 -28.92 -18.63
CA SER A 617 12.38 -27.53 -19.07
C SER A 617 13.76 -26.95 -18.76
N PRO A 618 14.39 -26.18 -19.69
CA PRO A 618 15.60 -25.42 -19.40
C PRO A 618 15.33 -24.17 -18.54
N ALA A 619 14.07 -23.81 -18.31
CA ALA A 619 13.68 -22.71 -17.43
C ALA A 619 13.67 -23.12 -15.94
N LYS A 620 13.59 -24.41 -15.67
CA LYS A 620 13.48 -24.97 -14.32
C LYS A 620 14.80 -24.87 -13.54
N ASP A 621 14.71 -24.44 -12.29
CA ASP A 621 15.77 -24.28 -11.30
C ASP A 621 16.98 -23.49 -11.86
N ALA A 622 16.71 -22.50 -12.72
CA ALA A 622 17.73 -21.83 -13.56
C ALA A 622 17.76 -20.29 -13.41
N GLY A 623 16.86 -19.73 -12.61
CA GLY A 623 16.81 -18.31 -12.32
C GLY A 623 17.79 -17.87 -11.23
N ASP A 624 17.74 -16.58 -10.90
CA ASP A 624 18.49 -15.93 -9.83
C ASP A 624 17.53 -15.48 -8.71
N ASN A 625 17.67 -16.09 -7.53
CA ASN A 625 16.85 -15.80 -6.36
C ASN A 625 17.02 -14.38 -5.82
N THR A 626 18.16 -13.73 -6.08
CA THR A 626 18.50 -12.43 -5.46
C THR A 626 17.60 -11.30 -5.93
N TYR A 627 16.93 -11.47 -7.08
CA TYR A 627 16.02 -10.50 -7.68
C TYR A 627 14.55 -10.79 -7.35
N VAL A 628 14.22 -11.95 -6.78
CA VAL A 628 12.84 -12.35 -6.49
C VAL A 628 12.37 -11.64 -5.22
N THR A 629 11.25 -10.93 -5.30
CA THR A 629 10.64 -10.26 -4.14
C THR A 629 9.25 -10.82 -3.81
N THR A 630 8.63 -11.51 -4.76
CA THR A 630 7.36 -12.23 -4.59
C THR A 630 7.53 -13.54 -3.81
N THR A 631 6.52 -13.92 -3.03
CA THR A 631 6.52 -15.16 -2.23
C THR A 631 5.87 -16.34 -2.94
N SER A 632 5.03 -16.07 -3.94
CA SER A 632 4.29 -17.07 -4.70
C SER A 632 4.42 -16.87 -6.21
N ASP A 633 4.26 -17.96 -6.97
CA ASP A 633 4.14 -17.96 -8.43
C ASP A 633 2.71 -17.59 -8.88
N LEU A 634 2.48 -17.53 -10.19
CA LEU A 634 1.19 -17.11 -10.75
C LEU A 634 0.02 -18.08 -10.47
N LEU A 635 0.29 -19.28 -9.95
CA LEU A 635 -0.73 -20.24 -9.48
C LEU A 635 -0.88 -20.23 -7.96
N GLY A 636 -0.14 -19.38 -7.24
CA GLY A 636 -0.14 -19.33 -5.77
C GLY A 636 0.75 -20.40 -5.13
N GLY A 637 1.55 -21.13 -5.89
CA GLY A 637 2.61 -22.01 -5.36
C GLY A 637 3.80 -21.20 -4.83
N GLN A 638 4.67 -21.78 -4.01
CA GLN A 638 5.86 -21.08 -3.49
C GLN A 638 6.78 -20.62 -4.63
N ARG A 639 7.18 -19.33 -4.65
CA ARG A 639 7.97 -18.75 -5.75
C ARG A 639 9.40 -19.26 -5.86
N ILE A 640 10.03 -19.66 -4.75
CA ILE A 640 11.36 -20.30 -4.80
C ILE A 640 11.16 -21.71 -4.28
N PHE A 641 10.94 -22.66 -5.20
CA PHE A 641 10.81 -24.06 -4.87
C PHE A 641 12.13 -24.79 -5.13
N ASN A 642 12.42 -25.87 -4.41
CA ASN A 642 13.67 -26.65 -4.57
C ASN A 642 15.02 -25.88 -4.53
N SER A 643 15.04 -24.67 -3.95
CA SER A 643 16.20 -23.79 -3.69
C SER A 643 16.55 -22.79 -4.79
N ILE A 644 16.08 -22.93 -6.02
CA ILE A 644 16.35 -21.99 -7.12
C ILE A 644 15.03 -21.67 -7.81
N VAL A 645 14.78 -20.38 -8.05
CA VAL A 645 13.62 -19.91 -8.80
C VAL A 645 13.67 -20.38 -10.26
N ASP A 646 12.53 -20.77 -10.81
CA ASP A 646 12.36 -21.04 -12.23
C ASP A 646 12.29 -19.71 -13.01
N MET A 647 12.74 -19.71 -14.27
CA MET A 647 12.47 -18.57 -15.14
C MET A 647 10.99 -18.54 -15.54
N GLY A 648 10.45 -17.33 -15.70
CA GLY A 648 9.06 -17.08 -16.11
C GLY A 648 8.10 -17.00 -14.92
N ALA A 649 6.80 -16.90 -15.22
CA ALA A 649 5.75 -16.63 -14.22
C ALA A 649 5.31 -17.85 -13.38
N TYR A 650 5.85 -19.04 -13.65
CA TYR A 650 5.41 -20.30 -13.04
C TYR A 650 6.59 -21.05 -12.44
N GLU A 651 6.36 -21.73 -11.32
CA GLU A 651 7.31 -22.66 -10.71
C GLU A 651 6.90 -24.11 -10.97
N TYR A 652 7.85 -24.95 -11.36
CA TYR A 652 7.63 -26.34 -11.66
C TYR A 652 7.42 -27.16 -10.39
N GLY A 653 6.31 -27.90 -10.33
CA GLY A 653 6.07 -28.91 -9.29
C GLY A 653 5.72 -28.33 -7.93
N THR A 654 5.37 -27.04 -7.86
CA THR A 654 4.76 -26.44 -6.68
C THR A 654 3.33 -26.95 -6.50
N THR A 655 2.90 -27.10 -5.26
CA THR A 655 1.49 -27.31 -4.92
C THR A 655 0.86 -25.96 -4.57
N LEU A 656 -0.40 -25.72 -4.94
CA LEU A 656 -1.17 -24.55 -4.49
C LEU A 656 -1.00 -24.36 -2.98
N SER A 657 -0.47 -23.21 -2.58
CA SER A 657 -0.35 -22.82 -1.18
C SER A 657 -1.40 -21.75 -0.86
N THR A 658 -1.98 -21.81 0.33
CA THR A 658 -2.70 -20.66 0.88
C THR A 658 -1.69 -19.82 1.65
N ASN A 659 -1.62 -18.50 1.41
CA ASN A 659 -0.64 -17.59 2.03
C ASN A 659 -0.55 -17.70 3.57
N GLN A 660 -1.62 -18.14 4.24
CA GLN A 660 -1.66 -18.37 5.69
C GLN A 660 -0.98 -19.69 6.13
N PHE A 661 -0.92 -20.70 5.26
CA PHE A 661 -0.33 -22.00 5.57
C PHE A 661 1.19 -21.93 5.66
N ASP A 662 1.89 -21.16 4.82
CA ASP A 662 3.37 -21.16 4.79
C ASP A 662 4.00 -20.32 5.91
N SER A 663 3.44 -19.17 6.25
CA SER A 663 3.95 -18.32 7.33
C SER A 663 3.86 -19.03 8.69
N ILE A 664 2.71 -19.63 9.02
CA ILE A 664 2.51 -20.34 10.28
C ILE A 664 3.24 -21.70 10.27
N ASN A 665 3.29 -22.41 9.13
CA ASN A 665 4.03 -23.68 9.08
C ASN A 665 5.54 -23.51 9.22
N ASN A 666 6.16 -22.46 8.68
CA ASN A 666 7.61 -22.30 8.76
C ASN A 666 8.11 -21.99 10.18
N GLU A 667 7.26 -21.45 11.04
CA GLU A 667 7.58 -21.15 12.44
C GLU A 667 7.43 -22.34 13.39
N ILE A 668 6.69 -23.39 13.01
CA ILE A 668 6.43 -24.56 13.86
C ILE A 668 7.21 -25.78 13.37
N LYS A 669 8.10 -26.31 14.22
CA LYS A 669 8.93 -27.49 13.96
C LYS A 669 8.60 -28.63 14.91
N LEU A 670 8.54 -29.86 14.37
CA LEU A 670 8.36 -31.09 15.14
C LEU A 670 9.66 -31.89 15.20
N TYR A 671 10.10 -32.30 16.40
CA TYR A 671 11.28 -33.15 16.52
C TYR A 671 11.32 -34.04 17.78
N PRO A 672 11.96 -35.22 17.72
CA PRO A 672 12.41 -35.87 16.49
C PRO A 672 11.21 -36.32 15.64
N ASN A 673 11.34 -36.24 14.32
CA ASN A 673 10.38 -36.77 13.35
C ASN A 673 11.16 -37.53 12.26
N PRO A 674 11.19 -38.87 12.26
CA PRO A 674 10.34 -39.78 13.05
C PRO A 674 10.58 -39.77 14.58
N THR A 675 9.54 -40.07 15.37
CA THR A 675 9.59 -40.19 16.84
C THR A 675 9.38 -41.63 17.28
N THR A 676 9.98 -42.05 18.40
CA THR A 676 9.77 -43.38 19.02
C THR A 676 8.96 -43.32 20.33
N SER A 677 9.10 -42.24 21.11
CA SER A 677 8.44 -42.11 22.42
C SER A 677 8.08 -40.67 22.80
N VAL A 678 8.82 -39.68 22.30
CA VAL A 678 8.62 -38.26 22.61
C VAL A 678 8.67 -37.43 21.33
N LEU A 679 7.65 -36.60 21.11
CA LEU A 679 7.59 -35.62 20.03
C LEU A 679 7.55 -34.22 20.66
N ASN A 680 8.43 -33.32 20.24
CA ASN A 680 8.46 -31.94 20.69
C ASN A 680 7.95 -31.00 19.61
N ILE A 681 7.24 -29.96 20.04
CA ILE A 681 6.82 -28.81 19.25
C ILE A 681 7.76 -27.65 19.60
N LYS A 682 8.45 -27.09 18.61
CA LYS A 682 9.13 -25.80 18.70
C LYS A 682 8.37 -24.77 17.89
N MET A 683 8.07 -23.66 18.51
CA MET A 683 7.30 -22.55 17.96
C MET A 683 7.75 -21.25 18.62
N ASN A 684 7.54 -20.12 17.95
CA ASN A 684 7.92 -18.79 18.45
C ASN A 684 6.90 -18.19 19.43
N SER A 685 5.70 -18.77 19.49
CA SER A 685 4.58 -18.37 20.37
C SER A 685 4.28 -19.42 21.43
N ASN A 686 3.40 -19.10 22.39
CA ASN A 686 2.94 -20.06 23.39
C ASN A 686 1.90 -21.02 22.80
N LEU A 687 1.95 -22.28 23.23
CA LEU A 687 0.99 -23.32 22.83
C LEU A 687 -0.30 -23.19 23.64
N LYS A 688 -1.43 -23.02 22.94
CA LYS A 688 -2.77 -23.13 23.52
C LYS A 688 -3.23 -24.59 23.61
N GLY A 689 -2.92 -25.39 22.59
CA GLY A 689 -3.21 -26.83 22.56
C GLY A 689 -2.71 -27.53 21.29
N ALA A 690 -2.55 -28.84 21.35
CA ALA A 690 -2.25 -29.68 20.20
C ALA A 690 -3.08 -30.96 20.22
N THR A 691 -3.60 -31.35 19.05
CA THR A 691 -4.43 -32.54 18.87
C THR A 691 -3.87 -33.43 17.78
N ILE A 692 -3.64 -34.70 18.07
CA ILE A 692 -3.14 -35.71 17.13
C ILE A 692 -4.30 -36.53 16.60
N TYR A 693 -4.30 -36.73 15.29
CA TYR A 693 -5.24 -37.57 14.53
C TYR A 693 -4.49 -38.70 13.81
N SER A 694 -5.13 -39.86 13.74
CA SER A 694 -4.73 -40.90 12.78
C SER A 694 -4.98 -40.43 11.35
N VAL A 695 -4.34 -41.07 10.36
CA VAL A 695 -4.60 -40.80 8.92
C VAL A 695 -6.05 -41.05 8.49
N LEU A 696 -6.83 -41.79 9.28
CA LEU A 696 -8.26 -42.02 9.05
C LEU A 696 -9.15 -40.94 9.70
N GLY A 697 -8.56 -39.88 10.25
CA GLY A 697 -9.29 -38.76 10.86
C GLY A 697 -9.75 -39.00 12.31
N ALA A 698 -9.49 -40.17 12.90
CA ALA A 698 -9.81 -40.42 14.30
C ALA A 698 -8.85 -39.65 15.22
N LYS A 699 -9.38 -38.87 16.17
CA LYS A 699 -8.60 -38.20 17.22
C LYS A 699 -7.98 -39.25 18.14
N VAL A 700 -6.66 -39.21 18.32
CA VAL A 700 -5.91 -40.20 19.11
C VAL A 700 -5.26 -39.63 20.37
N LEU A 701 -4.92 -38.33 20.39
CA LEU A 701 -4.32 -37.68 21.56
C LEU A 701 -4.60 -36.18 21.55
N GLU A 702 -4.70 -35.57 22.71
CA GLU A 702 -4.83 -34.12 22.90
C GLU A 702 -3.94 -33.67 24.07
N THR A 703 -3.28 -32.52 23.95
CA THR A 703 -2.29 -32.04 24.93
C THR A 703 -2.18 -30.51 24.91
N LYS A 704 -1.72 -29.93 26.02
CA LYS A 704 -1.32 -28.51 26.11
C LYS A 704 0.18 -28.33 26.33
N SER A 705 0.95 -29.41 26.22
CA SER A 705 2.40 -29.43 26.41
C SER A 705 3.13 -29.46 25.07
N ASN A 706 4.21 -28.68 24.97
CA ASN A 706 5.14 -28.71 23.84
C ASN A 706 5.93 -30.04 23.74
N THR A 707 5.96 -30.83 24.81
CA THR A 707 6.55 -32.17 24.82
C THR A 707 5.45 -33.21 24.96
N ILE A 708 5.33 -34.08 23.97
CA ILE A 708 4.23 -35.05 23.82
C ILE A 708 4.77 -36.47 23.95
N ASN A 709 4.20 -37.25 24.87
CA ASN A 709 4.49 -38.67 24.97
C ASN A 709 3.69 -39.43 23.90
N THR A 710 4.40 -40.00 22.93
CA THR A 710 3.84 -40.75 21.80
C THR A 710 4.01 -42.27 21.96
N SER A 711 4.53 -42.76 23.09
CA SER A 711 4.79 -44.20 23.31
C SER A 711 3.55 -45.10 23.17
N ASN A 712 2.36 -44.55 23.48
CA ASN A 712 1.09 -45.28 23.39
C ASN A 712 0.51 -45.31 21.96
N LEU A 713 1.11 -44.58 21.02
CA LEU A 713 0.68 -44.59 19.61
C LEU A 713 1.33 -45.77 18.88
N LYS A 714 0.53 -46.47 18.07
CA LYS A 714 1.04 -47.52 17.17
C LYS A 714 1.95 -46.91 16.10
N THR A 715 2.91 -47.67 15.61
CA THR A 715 3.74 -47.30 14.46
C THR A 715 2.87 -46.87 13.28
N GLY A 716 3.16 -45.72 12.69
CA GLY A 716 2.35 -45.15 11.61
C GLY A 716 2.53 -43.65 11.41
N LEU A 717 1.87 -43.13 10.37
CA LEU A 717 1.78 -41.69 10.09
C LEU A 717 0.63 -41.07 10.90
N TYR A 718 0.86 -39.87 11.44
CA TYR A 718 -0.15 -39.10 12.18
C TYR A 718 -0.15 -37.65 11.72
N LEU A 719 -1.32 -37.02 11.84
CA LEU A 719 -1.49 -35.57 11.71
C LEU A 719 -1.57 -34.95 13.10
N ILE A 720 -1.01 -33.77 13.28
CA ILE A 720 -1.13 -32.99 14.51
C ILE A 720 -1.57 -31.57 14.17
N ILE A 721 -2.67 -31.14 14.77
CA ILE A 721 -3.17 -29.77 14.72
C ILE A 721 -2.65 -29.05 15.97
N ILE A 722 -2.02 -27.90 15.80
CA ILE A 722 -1.34 -27.13 16.85
C ILE A 722 -1.97 -25.73 16.85
N GLU A 723 -2.48 -25.30 17.99
CA GLU A 723 -3.09 -24.00 18.20
C GLU A 723 -2.23 -23.17 19.15
N ALA A 724 -1.89 -21.95 18.75
CA ALA A 724 -1.15 -20.98 19.55
C ALA A 724 -2.10 -20.05 20.34
N GLU A 725 -1.61 -19.43 21.40
CA GLU A 725 -2.42 -18.50 22.23
C GLU A 725 -2.89 -17.25 21.46
N ASN A 726 -2.16 -16.85 20.41
CA ASN A 726 -2.55 -15.76 19.51
C ASN A 726 -3.65 -16.15 18.49
N GLY A 727 -4.23 -17.36 18.60
CA GLY A 727 -5.27 -17.87 17.71
C GLY A 727 -4.77 -18.52 16.42
N SER A 728 -3.45 -18.57 16.18
CA SER A 728 -2.88 -19.22 15.00
C SER A 728 -3.03 -20.74 15.08
N ILE A 729 -3.42 -21.39 13.98
CA ILE A 729 -3.57 -22.85 13.88
C ILE A 729 -2.65 -23.38 12.79
N ALA A 730 -1.89 -24.43 13.09
CA ALA A 730 -1.03 -25.14 12.14
C ALA A 730 -1.36 -26.63 12.10
N THR A 731 -1.25 -27.25 10.93
CA THR A 731 -1.36 -28.71 10.79
C THR A 731 -0.03 -29.27 10.30
N LYS A 732 0.52 -30.23 11.04
CA LYS A 732 1.78 -30.90 10.71
C LYS A 732 1.56 -32.41 10.62
N ARG A 733 2.52 -33.11 10.00
CA ARG A 733 2.57 -34.58 9.99
C ARG A 733 3.82 -35.09 10.69
N PHE A 734 3.70 -36.20 11.41
CA PHE A 734 4.86 -36.90 11.97
C PHE A 734 4.71 -38.42 11.87
N ILE A 735 5.85 -39.10 11.87
CA ILE A 735 5.94 -40.56 11.78
C ILE A 735 6.27 -41.11 13.17
N LYS A 736 5.44 -42.02 13.69
CA LYS A 736 5.74 -42.86 14.85
C LYS A 736 6.42 -44.14 14.36
N GLN A 737 7.63 -44.40 14.85
CA GLN A 737 8.34 -45.66 14.65
C GLN A 737 8.09 -46.62 15.79
#